data_AF-F8LCA7-F1
#
_entry.id   AF-F8LCA7-F1
#
_cell.length_a   1.000
_cell.length_b   1.000
_cell.length_c   1.000
_cell.angle_alpha   90.00
_cell.angle_beta   90.00
_cell.angle_gamma   90.00
#
_symmetry.space_group_name_H-M   'P 1'
#
loop_
_entity.id
_entity.type
_entity.pdbx_description
1 polymer ?
#
loop_
_entity_poly.entity_id
_entity_poly.type
_entity_poly.pdbx_seq_one_letter_code
_entity_poly.pdbx_strand_id
1 'polypeptide(L)'
;MNKSSIKKRRKELVAWFQQEAKPLSEAYEGALYLLERKKIPGRFQFIAHAIRDICDRLYIVLYPETETVKSNYPAIIDKIVPHWDSLNSLISLKSDTPESSKTILINRELASVIKDLVEHRKMIKKQPNNQEKLLQCLIQRNKSELTVNQRTVDRLRNLKKEFVSDAHFSHKMVSYDEETLQKKFREFEEILHSFAGNFFTNIPTIDTILRKRKIPEIDNIINLLSSPEHEEYFFTKLSNPSWLPILSQNGFFTHPPQQIEYSDGRVHHPRWPQSEFLQRVAHEKSDEVADILLKINTNNASIVKNIVECALSMPPNVAIKLAPVLKQAIQKKHLTFCVEETFCLISHLASTCELTQVEKLAQLTLKSYLPQTMDNPMEDNALSYVNGVRKIIEPLCSKTCYRKILQNLCWRLKDTIENSEGRFLSNEDDLSWLWYPAIEEDTESHRWLSCNLVQIVRDGFSVAMSQHPDKLPTILDIFESKDFNLLVFKRIKLHLIEKYVPTEATRIIFDRSLFDDPGVKHEYANLVQSHFDSLSDEKKEEWFNWVDEGPKSTSQQASPQISQKHEKALLAQWMLEKLYWVREHLKGKRNEKYQKLFDKFGHPLMADRNIITFSGAVGTQSPFPLVEMQKYSFEEVVIKICTWTPTQSAITTPSVTGLADTFGEFVSENRFSFSKNAKVLINQPAIFVRKYLEQMTCGIRSRMKIPLEDILTLCDWVIDQDASVRTTPAQKDEGLVDQNWQWTRDSISQLLKAICEAKTNDNTKPVYPAVDFKQSIWNLIKRLANDSACTFISPSTDNYSPYFHDFIEEGINSSEGKVFEAAFAYARWIAENNGLFDRDSSNISQDFEEMPEVKELIKTFLESGNLSPGTLAIIGFNTNLLYWIANSWLKQNTPNLFPLSRNCKKSNDPSHWACWNAFLVWTTPHIEYFKIFKQEFELAISHYAGKQLNNEQGYNPVIRMGEHLVILYLRGEVELEGIITKFFTASDLNSRVKSMKFAGYVLEKEQNLTSEVLTRARQIWSFYWENWGVSDANNTPHSWPFLSWVLCQKLPFGWILDQIEFFLESTPAGTLNQRILKAIVPYSEESIERILPILDKTLRNSNKWQLHSYVDDAFSLLQIAMTGPESIREQAKVIINYLGRLGFHKFLKLL
;
A
#
# COMPACT_ATOMS: atom_id res chain seq x y z
N MET A 1 8.79 32.92 -42.89
CA MET A 1 8.42 33.66 -41.65
C MET A 1 8.41 35.17 -41.91
N ASN A 2 7.53 35.92 -41.24
CA ASN A 2 7.37 37.38 -41.41
C ASN A 2 8.39 38.17 -40.55
N LYS A 3 8.89 39.34 -41.02
CA LYS A 3 9.92 40.16 -40.33
C LYS A 3 9.56 40.50 -38.86
N SER A 4 8.26 40.63 -38.57
CA SER A 4 7.73 40.85 -37.21
C SER A 4 8.12 39.75 -36.21
N SER A 5 8.09 38.48 -36.64
CA SER A 5 8.42 37.33 -35.80
C SER A 5 9.89 37.31 -35.36
N ILE A 6 10.81 37.69 -36.27
CA ILE A 6 12.25 37.78 -35.98
C ILE A 6 12.51 38.87 -34.93
N LYS A 7 11.88 40.04 -35.08
CA LYS A 7 12.04 41.15 -34.14
C LYS A 7 11.54 40.80 -32.73
N LYS A 8 10.40 40.11 -32.64
CA LYS A 8 9.86 39.64 -31.35
C LYS A 8 10.81 38.65 -30.68
N ARG A 9 11.31 37.65 -31.43
CA ARG A 9 12.28 36.65 -30.94
C ARG A 9 13.52 37.28 -30.35
N ARG A 10 14.13 38.23 -31.08
CA ARG A 10 15.32 38.96 -30.63
C ARG A 10 15.08 39.74 -29.35
N LYS A 11 13.93 40.42 -29.24
CA LYS A 11 13.55 41.14 -28.02
C LYS A 11 13.46 40.21 -26.81
N GLU A 12 12.85 39.03 -26.99
CA GLU A 12 12.75 38.01 -25.92
C GLU A 12 14.13 37.45 -25.53
N LEU A 13 14.99 37.12 -26.51
CA LEU A 13 16.34 36.62 -26.23
C LEU A 13 17.22 37.66 -25.54
N VAL A 14 17.17 38.93 -25.95
CA VAL A 14 17.92 40.02 -25.30
C VAL A 14 17.50 40.16 -23.84
N ALA A 15 16.18 40.23 -23.57
CA ALA A 15 15.67 40.32 -22.20
C ALA A 15 16.11 39.11 -21.35
N TRP A 16 16.04 37.91 -21.92
CA TRP A 16 16.49 36.69 -21.25
C TRP A 16 17.99 36.72 -20.94
N PHE A 17 18.85 37.10 -21.88
CA PHE A 17 20.29 37.20 -21.64
C PHE A 17 20.64 38.23 -20.57
N GLN A 18 19.97 39.39 -20.56
CA GLN A 18 20.19 40.43 -19.56
C GLN A 18 19.81 39.97 -18.15
N GLN A 19 18.75 39.17 -18.03
CA GLN A 19 18.28 38.63 -16.76
C GLN A 19 19.12 37.43 -16.28
N GLU A 20 19.43 36.50 -17.19
CA GLU A 20 19.89 35.15 -16.82
C GLU A 20 21.35 34.86 -17.13
N ALA A 21 21.94 35.58 -18.08
CA ALA A 21 23.29 35.35 -18.54
C ALA A 21 24.00 36.67 -18.86
N LYS A 22 23.93 37.60 -17.90
CA LYS A 22 24.47 38.96 -18.01
C LYS A 22 25.88 39.03 -18.61
N PRO A 23 26.85 38.15 -18.24
CA PRO A 23 28.19 38.15 -18.85
C PRO A 23 28.25 37.85 -20.36
N LEU A 24 27.21 37.23 -20.93
CA LEU A 24 27.13 36.89 -22.36
C LEU A 24 26.15 37.79 -23.14
N SER A 25 25.40 38.65 -22.43
CA SER A 25 24.42 39.57 -23.05
C SER A 25 25.06 40.51 -24.07
N GLU A 26 26.17 41.15 -23.72
CA GLU A 26 26.92 42.06 -24.60
C GLU A 26 27.43 41.36 -25.86
N ALA A 27 27.87 40.10 -25.75
CA ALA A 27 28.35 39.34 -26.90
C ALA A 27 27.21 39.07 -27.90
N TYR A 28 26.01 38.70 -27.41
CA TYR A 28 24.84 38.48 -28.25
C TYR A 28 24.33 39.79 -28.89
N GLU A 29 24.21 40.86 -28.10
CA GLU A 29 23.78 42.18 -28.59
C GLU A 29 24.78 42.76 -29.62
N GLY A 30 26.09 42.61 -29.38
CA GLY A 30 27.13 43.01 -30.32
C GLY A 30 27.06 42.23 -31.64
N ALA A 31 26.78 40.92 -31.58
CA ALA A 31 26.60 40.11 -32.76
C ALA A 31 25.35 40.53 -33.56
N LEU A 32 24.25 40.85 -32.89
CA LEU A 32 23.03 41.40 -33.50
C LEU A 32 23.30 42.74 -34.21
N TYR A 33 24.00 43.65 -33.53
CA TYR A 33 24.35 44.96 -34.07
C TYR A 33 25.18 44.85 -35.35
N LEU A 34 26.16 43.94 -35.36
CA LEU A 34 27.04 43.70 -36.51
C LEU A 34 26.37 42.93 -37.64
N LEU A 35 25.37 42.08 -37.34
CA LEU A 35 24.57 41.39 -38.35
C LEU A 35 23.76 42.38 -39.20
N GLU A 36 23.28 43.48 -38.61
CA GLU A 36 22.50 44.50 -39.33
C GLU A 36 23.37 45.49 -40.13
N ARG A 37 24.67 45.61 -39.79
CA ARG A 37 25.60 46.58 -40.38
C ARG A 37 26.64 45.94 -41.29
N LYS A 38 26.29 45.79 -42.57
CA LYS A 38 27.08 45.05 -43.58
C LYS A 38 28.48 45.61 -43.88
N LYS A 39 28.73 46.89 -43.61
CA LYS A 39 29.96 47.61 -44.04
C LYS A 39 31.11 47.58 -43.01
N ILE A 40 30.95 46.89 -41.87
CA ILE A 40 31.98 46.86 -40.82
C ILE A 40 32.99 45.74 -41.10
N PRO A 41 34.30 46.05 -41.24
CA PRO A 41 35.35 45.03 -41.39
C PRO A 41 35.42 44.09 -40.18
N GLY A 42 35.75 42.81 -40.41
CA GLY A 42 35.90 41.83 -39.32
C GLY A 42 34.59 41.37 -38.66
N ARG A 43 33.43 41.87 -39.10
CA ARG A 43 32.12 41.56 -38.48
C ARG A 43 31.79 40.07 -38.46
N PHE A 44 32.18 39.32 -39.51
CA PHE A 44 31.92 37.89 -39.60
C PHE A 44 32.68 37.13 -38.50
N GLN A 45 33.95 37.45 -38.30
CA GLN A 45 34.80 36.86 -37.27
C GLN A 45 34.25 37.17 -35.87
N PHE A 46 33.81 38.42 -35.62
CA PHE A 46 33.19 38.76 -34.34
C PHE A 46 31.92 37.95 -34.09
N ILE A 47 31.00 37.91 -35.07
CA ILE A 47 29.74 37.16 -34.94
C ILE A 47 30.06 35.68 -34.67
N ALA A 48 30.99 35.09 -35.41
CA ALA A 48 31.42 33.71 -35.22
C ALA A 48 32.01 33.46 -33.82
N HIS A 49 32.86 34.36 -33.31
CA HIS A 49 33.42 34.28 -31.95
C HIS A 49 32.35 34.40 -30.87
N ALA A 50 31.43 35.35 -31.00
CA ALA A 50 30.33 35.54 -30.05
C ALA A 50 29.45 34.28 -29.96
N ILE A 51 29.05 33.72 -31.10
CA ILE A 51 28.22 32.51 -31.14
C ILE A 51 28.96 31.30 -30.57
N ARG A 52 30.24 31.12 -30.91
CA ARG A 52 31.08 30.05 -30.34
C ARG A 52 31.14 30.16 -28.81
N ASP A 53 31.42 31.36 -28.29
CA ASP A 53 31.61 31.56 -26.86
C ASP A 53 30.30 31.38 -26.09
N ILE A 54 29.16 31.82 -26.65
CA ILE A 54 27.84 31.50 -26.08
C ILE A 54 27.62 29.98 -26.04
N CYS A 55 27.90 29.28 -27.14
CA CYS A 55 27.74 27.81 -27.22
C CYS A 55 28.65 27.03 -26.26
N ASP A 56 29.78 27.60 -25.85
CA ASP A 56 30.76 26.94 -24.98
C ASP A 56 30.67 27.37 -23.51
N ARG A 57 30.12 28.55 -23.21
CA ARG A 57 30.17 29.13 -21.86
C ARG A 57 28.81 29.37 -21.22
N LEU A 58 27.71 29.38 -21.99
CA LEU A 58 26.40 29.71 -21.43
C LEU A 58 25.98 28.77 -20.29
N TYR A 59 26.27 27.47 -20.40
CA TYR A 59 25.95 26.52 -19.33
C TYR A 59 26.74 26.78 -18.04
N ILE A 60 27.99 27.27 -18.15
CA ILE A 60 28.85 27.64 -17.00
C ILE A 60 28.28 28.87 -16.31
N VAL A 61 27.77 29.83 -17.08
CA VAL A 61 27.13 31.05 -16.54
C VAL A 61 25.84 30.70 -15.81
N LEU A 62 25.03 29.80 -16.38
CA LEU A 62 23.76 29.38 -15.78
C LEU A 62 23.96 28.49 -14.54
N TYR A 63 25.00 27.65 -14.53
CA TYR A 63 25.30 26.69 -13.46
C TYR A 63 26.80 26.66 -13.15
N PRO A 64 27.31 27.62 -12.35
CA PRO A 64 28.74 27.74 -12.05
C PRO A 64 29.34 26.50 -11.38
N GLU A 65 28.53 25.75 -10.65
CA GLU A 65 28.93 24.55 -9.90
C GLU A 65 29.10 23.29 -10.77
N THR A 66 28.77 23.35 -12.08
CA THR A 66 29.00 22.20 -12.96
C THR A 66 30.49 21.93 -13.13
N GLU A 67 31.02 20.97 -12.35
CA GLU A 67 32.39 20.50 -12.48
C GLU A 67 32.65 19.97 -13.89
N THR A 68 33.59 20.60 -14.59
CA THR A 68 34.15 20.06 -15.81
C THR A 68 35.42 19.30 -15.46
N VAL A 69 35.41 17.98 -15.63
CA VAL A 69 36.65 17.21 -15.57
C VAL A 69 37.52 17.68 -16.72
N LYS A 70 38.54 18.46 -16.41
CA LYS A 70 39.47 18.97 -17.41
C LYS A 70 40.28 17.81 -17.97
N SER A 71 40.54 17.86 -19.28
CA SER A 71 41.52 16.98 -19.91
C SER A 71 42.88 17.17 -19.24
N ASN A 72 43.41 16.11 -18.63
CA ASN A 72 44.75 16.08 -18.06
C ASN A 72 45.69 15.21 -18.92
N TYR A 73 45.46 15.18 -20.24
CA TYR A 73 46.31 14.40 -21.15
C TYR A 73 47.79 14.78 -21.05
N PRO A 74 48.19 16.06 -20.96
CA PRO A 74 49.60 16.41 -20.82
C PRO A 74 50.25 15.73 -19.61
N ALA A 75 49.68 15.87 -18.40
CA ALA A 75 50.30 15.29 -17.21
C ALA A 75 50.28 13.74 -17.18
N ILE A 76 49.28 13.10 -17.80
CA ILE A 76 49.26 11.63 -17.93
C ILE A 76 50.31 11.19 -18.96
N ILE A 77 50.44 11.90 -20.08
CA ILE A 77 51.46 11.61 -21.11
C ILE A 77 52.88 11.87 -20.57
N ASP A 78 53.09 12.93 -19.79
CA ASP A 78 54.41 13.22 -19.18
C ASP A 78 54.89 12.08 -18.28
N LYS A 79 53.97 11.31 -17.68
CA LYS A 79 54.29 10.09 -16.92
C LYS A 79 54.62 8.89 -17.81
N ILE A 80 54.18 8.87 -19.06
CA ILE A 80 54.46 7.80 -20.03
C ILE A 80 55.85 7.99 -20.65
N VAL A 81 56.24 9.23 -20.97
CA VAL A 81 57.47 9.55 -21.73
C VAL A 81 58.72 8.83 -21.18
N PRO A 82 59.06 8.88 -19.88
CA PRO A 82 60.30 8.28 -19.37
C PRO A 82 60.34 6.75 -19.51
N HIS A 83 59.18 6.09 -19.40
CA HIS A 83 59.07 4.65 -19.56
C HIS A 83 59.02 4.24 -21.04
N TRP A 84 58.49 5.11 -21.90
CA TRP A 84 58.38 4.85 -23.34
C TRP A 84 59.74 4.91 -24.04
N ASP A 85 60.60 5.86 -23.67
CA ASP A 85 61.94 5.99 -24.22
C ASP A 85 62.79 4.73 -24.00
N SER A 86 62.57 4.02 -22.88
CA SER A 86 63.24 2.74 -22.59
C SER A 86 62.80 1.56 -23.48
N LEU A 87 61.60 1.63 -24.06
CA LEU A 87 61.04 0.63 -24.98
C LEU A 87 61.31 0.97 -26.45
N ASN A 88 61.63 2.23 -26.75
CA ASN A 88 61.84 2.72 -28.12
C ASN A 88 62.99 1.98 -28.84
N SER A 89 63.96 1.45 -28.09
CA SER A 89 65.05 0.61 -28.61
C SER A 89 64.63 -0.82 -28.98
N LEU A 90 63.49 -1.30 -28.45
CA LEU A 90 62.93 -2.64 -28.70
C LEU A 90 61.84 -2.62 -29.78
N ILE A 91 61.32 -1.45 -30.14
CA ILE A 91 60.25 -1.27 -31.13
C ILE A 91 60.90 -0.77 -32.43
N SER A 92 61.43 -1.67 -33.25
CA SER A 92 61.91 -1.31 -34.59
C SER A 92 60.72 -1.14 -35.53
N LEU A 93 60.34 0.11 -35.84
CA LEU A 93 59.33 0.41 -36.87
C LEU A 93 59.87 0.33 -38.31
N LYS A 94 61.08 -0.21 -38.50
CA LYS A 94 61.78 -0.31 -39.80
C LYS A 94 62.33 -1.73 -40.04
N SER A 95 61.45 -2.73 -40.14
CA SER A 95 61.79 -3.99 -40.81
C SER A 95 60.59 -4.52 -41.60
N ASP A 96 60.77 -4.75 -42.90
CA ASP A 96 59.79 -5.39 -43.82
C ASP A 96 59.76 -6.92 -43.65
N THR A 97 60.13 -7.44 -42.48
CA THR A 97 60.09 -8.87 -42.16
C THR A 97 59.07 -9.13 -41.07
N PRO A 98 58.17 -10.12 -41.22
CA PRO A 98 57.11 -10.38 -40.26
C PRO A 98 57.71 -10.94 -38.96
N GLU A 99 57.86 -10.08 -37.95
CA GLU A 99 58.33 -10.48 -36.63
C GLU A 99 57.30 -11.36 -35.91
N SER A 100 57.82 -12.42 -35.29
CA SER A 100 57.12 -13.60 -34.78
C SER A 100 56.49 -13.45 -33.39
N SER A 101 56.32 -12.24 -32.86
CA SER A 101 55.55 -12.04 -31.62
C SER A 101 54.51 -10.93 -31.77
N LYS A 102 53.23 -11.32 -31.79
CA LYS A 102 52.07 -10.40 -31.71
C LYS A 102 51.96 -9.64 -30.38
N THR A 103 52.94 -9.75 -29.48
CA THR A 103 52.83 -9.31 -28.09
C THR A 103 54.17 -8.79 -27.60
N ILE A 104 54.18 -7.57 -27.07
CA ILE A 104 55.34 -6.92 -26.44
C ILE A 104 55.05 -6.87 -24.94
N LEU A 105 55.98 -7.39 -24.13
CA LEU A 105 55.88 -7.32 -22.67
C LEU A 105 56.33 -5.94 -22.19
N ILE A 106 55.43 -5.21 -21.54
CA ILE A 106 55.73 -3.94 -20.87
C ILE A 106 55.73 -4.13 -19.36
N ASN A 107 56.45 -3.28 -18.63
CA ASN A 107 56.45 -3.32 -17.17
C ASN A 107 55.08 -2.92 -16.58
N ARG A 108 54.82 -3.33 -15.34
CA ARG A 108 53.53 -3.06 -14.66
C ARG A 108 53.26 -1.58 -14.44
N GLU A 109 54.30 -0.78 -14.22
CA GLU A 109 54.18 0.67 -14.02
C GLU A 109 53.64 1.36 -15.27
N LEU A 110 54.24 1.10 -16.44
CA LEU A 110 53.77 1.63 -17.73
C LEU A 110 52.37 1.10 -18.08
N ALA A 111 52.11 -0.19 -17.83
CA ALA A 111 50.77 -0.75 -18.02
C ALA A 111 49.70 -0.04 -17.17
N SER A 112 50.06 0.33 -15.93
CA SER A 112 49.17 1.10 -15.04
C SER A 112 48.91 2.50 -15.57
N VAL A 113 49.94 3.24 -16.00
CA VAL A 113 49.77 4.61 -16.53
C VAL A 113 48.99 4.60 -17.86
N ILE A 114 49.20 3.61 -18.72
CA ILE A 114 48.40 3.41 -19.94
C ILE A 114 46.95 3.08 -19.59
N LYS A 115 46.71 2.23 -18.59
CA LYS A 115 45.35 1.95 -18.09
C LYS A 115 44.70 3.25 -17.59
N ASP A 116 45.40 4.07 -16.83
CA ASP A 116 44.90 5.36 -16.36
C ASP A 116 44.58 6.31 -17.52
N LEU A 117 45.43 6.37 -18.56
CA LEU A 117 45.15 7.15 -19.78
C LEU A 117 43.88 6.65 -20.49
N VAL A 118 43.71 5.34 -20.61
CA VAL A 118 42.54 4.71 -21.24
C VAL A 118 41.28 4.94 -20.41
N GLU A 119 41.33 4.76 -19.10
CA GLU A 119 40.21 5.02 -18.20
C GLU A 119 39.87 6.52 -18.16
N HIS A 120 40.85 7.43 -18.14
CA HIS A 120 40.62 8.86 -18.24
C HIS A 120 39.99 9.25 -19.59
N ARG A 121 40.43 8.64 -20.69
CA ARG A 121 39.82 8.83 -22.02
C ARG A 121 38.40 8.28 -22.08
N LYS A 122 38.14 7.11 -21.47
CA LYS A 122 36.79 6.54 -21.34
C LYS A 122 35.89 7.44 -20.52
N MET A 123 36.37 7.99 -19.40
CA MET A 123 35.65 8.94 -18.55
C MET A 123 35.32 10.22 -19.32
N ILE A 124 36.29 10.83 -20.02
CA ILE A 124 36.03 12.03 -20.85
C ILE A 124 35.06 11.72 -22.00
N LYS A 125 35.18 10.55 -22.66
CA LYS A 125 34.24 10.15 -23.73
C LYS A 125 32.81 9.92 -23.24
N LYS A 126 32.63 9.51 -21.99
CA LYS A 126 31.30 9.32 -21.37
C LYS A 126 30.64 10.65 -20.99
N GLN A 127 31.39 11.75 -20.93
CA GLN A 127 30.81 13.03 -20.54
C GLN A 127 30.00 13.66 -21.67
N PRO A 128 28.86 14.30 -21.34
CA PRO A 128 28.16 15.12 -22.29
C PRO A 128 29.08 16.24 -22.77
N ASN A 129 29.01 16.50 -24.06
CA ASN A 129 29.73 17.61 -24.67
C ASN A 129 29.11 18.96 -24.25
N ASN A 130 29.81 20.08 -24.49
CA ASN A 130 29.33 21.40 -24.05
C ASN A 130 27.92 21.76 -24.56
N GLN A 131 27.56 21.38 -25.79
CA GLN A 131 26.24 21.69 -26.34
C GLN A 131 25.14 20.87 -25.67
N GLU A 132 25.43 19.60 -25.36
CA GLU A 132 24.53 18.76 -24.59
C GLU A 132 24.37 19.25 -23.15
N LYS A 133 25.48 19.63 -22.49
CA LYS A 133 25.44 20.29 -21.17
C LYS A 133 24.61 21.55 -21.20
N LEU A 134 24.79 22.40 -22.21
CA LEU A 134 24.00 23.62 -22.38
C LEU A 134 22.50 23.33 -22.50
N LEU A 135 22.10 22.44 -23.40
CA LEU A 135 20.68 22.12 -23.56
C LEU A 135 20.11 21.41 -22.32
N GLN A 136 20.89 20.55 -21.65
CA GLN A 136 20.49 19.91 -20.38
C GLN A 136 20.26 20.96 -19.28
N CYS A 137 21.18 21.93 -19.12
CA CYS A 137 21.04 23.03 -18.18
C CYS A 137 19.79 23.88 -18.47
N LEU A 138 19.51 24.17 -19.74
CA LEU A 138 18.31 24.92 -20.13
C LEU A 138 17.01 24.16 -19.81
N ILE A 139 16.97 22.84 -20.01
CA ILE A 139 15.83 21.98 -19.63
C ILE A 139 15.68 21.90 -18.12
N GLN A 140 16.78 21.67 -17.38
CA GLN A 140 16.78 21.61 -15.92
C GLN A 140 16.26 22.91 -15.30
N ARG A 141 16.65 24.06 -15.88
CA ARG A 141 16.11 25.37 -15.48
C ARG A 141 14.60 25.46 -15.67
N ASN A 142 14.08 24.84 -16.73
CA ASN A 142 12.65 24.76 -17.00
C ASN A 142 11.91 23.71 -16.16
N LYS A 143 12.62 22.97 -15.28
CA LYS A 143 12.09 21.83 -14.50
C LYS A 143 11.38 20.78 -15.36
N SER A 144 11.82 20.67 -16.62
CA SER A 144 11.28 19.70 -17.56
C SER A 144 11.86 18.32 -17.26
N GLU A 145 11.00 17.32 -17.18
CA GLU A 145 11.36 15.90 -16.99
C GLU A 145 11.77 15.23 -18.32
N LEU A 146 11.67 15.98 -19.43
CA LEU A 146 12.00 15.48 -20.76
C LEU A 146 13.52 15.51 -20.99
N THR A 147 14.00 14.57 -21.80
CA THR A 147 15.42 14.50 -22.18
C THR A 147 15.73 15.43 -23.35
N VAL A 148 16.96 15.95 -23.40
CA VAL A 148 17.44 16.69 -24.57
C VAL A 148 17.34 15.82 -25.82
N ASN A 149 16.83 16.40 -26.91
CA ASN A 149 16.86 15.76 -28.21
C ASN A 149 18.30 15.75 -28.78
N GLN A 150 18.87 14.55 -28.95
CA GLN A 150 20.22 14.37 -29.49
C GLN A 150 20.38 15.00 -30.89
N ARG A 151 19.32 15.02 -31.70
CA ARG A 151 19.34 15.72 -33.00
C ARG A 151 19.59 17.22 -32.81
N THR A 152 18.97 17.85 -31.82
CA THR A 152 19.21 19.27 -31.52
C THR A 152 20.63 19.51 -31.03
N VAL A 153 21.17 18.59 -30.22
CA VAL A 153 22.60 18.62 -29.79
C VAL A 153 23.52 18.59 -31.00
N ASP A 154 23.32 17.63 -31.92
CA ASP A 154 24.18 17.46 -33.09
C ASP A 154 24.07 18.65 -34.05
N ARG A 155 22.88 19.22 -34.21
CA ARG A 155 22.67 20.44 -35.00
C ARG A 155 23.40 21.63 -34.40
N LEU A 156 23.24 21.88 -33.09
CA LEU A 156 23.95 22.98 -32.43
C LEU A 156 25.47 22.77 -32.49
N ARG A 157 25.93 21.53 -32.36
CA ARG A 157 27.35 21.17 -32.49
C ARG A 157 27.88 21.40 -33.91
N ASN A 158 27.13 21.03 -34.94
CA ASN A 158 27.51 21.27 -36.33
C ASN A 158 27.50 22.76 -36.67
N LEU A 159 26.46 23.48 -36.26
CA LEU A 159 26.37 24.92 -36.42
C LEU A 159 27.54 25.64 -35.74
N LYS A 160 27.92 25.22 -34.52
CA LYS A 160 29.13 25.71 -33.86
C LYS A 160 30.39 25.44 -34.69
N LYS A 161 30.57 24.22 -35.21
CA LYS A 161 31.76 23.87 -36.04
C LYS A 161 31.87 24.77 -37.27
N GLU A 162 30.74 25.07 -37.91
CA GLU A 162 30.69 25.99 -39.04
C GLU A 162 31.05 27.43 -38.65
N PHE A 163 30.60 27.92 -37.49
CA PHE A 163 31.06 29.22 -37.00
C PHE A 163 32.55 29.21 -36.62
N VAL A 164 33.06 28.11 -36.06
CA VAL A 164 34.49 27.97 -35.73
C VAL A 164 35.37 27.99 -36.99
N SER A 165 34.96 27.35 -38.08
CA SER A 165 35.71 27.43 -39.35
C SER A 165 35.77 28.84 -39.90
N ASP A 166 34.73 29.64 -39.65
CA ASP A 166 34.61 31.02 -40.12
C ASP A 166 35.28 32.04 -39.18
N ALA A 167 35.68 31.63 -37.97
CA ALA A 167 36.22 32.51 -36.93
C ALA A 167 37.67 32.96 -37.17
N HIS A 168 38.46 32.19 -37.93
CA HIS A 168 39.88 32.48 -38.17
C HIS A 168 40.12 33.12 -39.53
N PHE A 169 41.04 34.09 -39.61
CA PHE A 169 41.47 34.66 -40.87
C PHE A 169 42.24 33.61 -41.70
N SER A 170 41.68 33.22 -42.83
CA SER A 170 42.30 32.30 -43.79
C SER A 170 43.37 33.02 -44.63
N HIS A 171 44.40 32.30 -45.08
CA HIS A 171 45.43 32.82 -45.99
C HIS A 171 44.89 33.13 -47.40
N LYS A 172 43.67 32.67 -47.73
CA LYS A 172 42.92 33.02 -48.93
C LYS A 172 41.80 34.01 -48.57
N MET A 173 41.59 35.00 -49.42
CA MET A 173 40.48 35.96 -49.27
C MET A 173 39.15 35.24 -49.53
N VAL A 174 38.43 34.87 -48.46
CA VAL A 174 37.13 34.20 -48.55
C VAL A 174 36.04 35.25 -48.72
N SER A 175 35.31 35.18 -49.83
CA SER A 175 34.06 35.93 -50.02
C SER A 175 32.98 35.27 -49.17
N TYR A 176 32.58 35.90 -48.07
CA TYR A 176 31.51 35.39 -47.22
C TYR A 176 30.14 35.69 -47.84
N ASP A 177 29.34 34.64 -48.06
CA ASP A 177 27.96 34.80 -48.49
C ASP A 177 27.10 35.31 -47.33
N GLU A 178 26.50 36.48 -47.54
CA GLU A 178 25.65 37.16 -46.56
C GLU A 178 24.38 36.35 -46.26
N GLU A 179 23.83 35.65 -47.26
CA GLU A 179 22.63 34.84 -47.10
C GLU A 179 22.93 33.64 -46.18
N THR A 180 24.06 32.99 -46.39
CA THR A 180 24.57 31.91 -45.53
C THR A 180 24.76 32.37 -44.08
N LEU A 181 25.40 33.53 -43.82
CA LEU A 181 25.55 34.03 -42.45
C LEU A 181 24.19 34.27 -41.78
N GLN A 182 23.27 34.93 -42.47
CA GLN A 182 21.95 35.22 -41.92
C GLN A 182 21.14 33.93 -41.66
N LYS A 183 21.31 32.90 -42.50
CA LYS A 183 20.70 31.59 -42.30
C LYS A 183 21.26 30.90 -41.05
N LYS A 184 22.59 30.79 -40.93
CA LYS A 184 23.27 30.19 -39.77
C LYS A 184 22.90 30.91 -38.46
N PHE A 185 22.92 32.25 -38.46
CA PHE A 185 22.58 33.04 -37.29
C PHE A 185 21.11 32.84 -36.87
N ARG A 186 20.20 32.80 -37.85
CA ARG A 186 18.79 32.56 -37.58
C ARG A 186 18.55 31.17 -36.99
N GLU A 187 19.23 30.15 -37.50
CA GLU A 187 19.16 28.79 -36.96
C GLU A 187 19.62 28.75 -35.49
N PHE A 188 20.71 29.44 -35.15
CA PHE A 188 21.16 29.60 -33.77
C PHE A 188 20.09 30.26 -32.89
N GLU A 189 19.52 31.38 -33.34
CA GLU A 189 18.47 32.10 -32.60
C GLU A 189 17.22 31.23 -32.40
N GLU A 190 16.85 30.41 -33.39
CA GLU A 190 15.70 29.52 -33.32
C GLU A 190 15.88 28.39 -32.31
N ILE A 191 17.05 27.75 -32.34
CA ILE A 191 17.40 26.73 -31.36
C ILE A 191 17.35 27.35 -29.96
N LEU A 192 18.08 28.44 -29.71
CA LEU A 192 18.16 29.01 -28.36
C LEU A 192 16.80 29.54 -27.86
N HIS A 193 16.03 30.20 -28.73
CA HIS A 193 14.71 30.74 -28.38
C HIS A 193 13.72 29.65 -27.99
N SER A 194 13.79 28.45 -28.58
CA SER A 194 12.91 27.35 -28.19
C SER A 194 13.07 26.95 -26.71
N PHE A 195 14.28 27.09 -26.16
CA PHE A 195 14.58 26.80 -24.76
C PHE A 195 14.40 28.01 -23.84
N ALA A 196 14.83 29.20 -24.28
CA ALA A 196 14.93 30.40 -23.46
C ALA A 196 13.77 31.40 -23.61
N GLY A 197 13.08 31.40 -24.75
CA GLY A 197 11.99 32.33 -25.07
C GLY A 197 10.67 32.00 -24.37
N ASN A 198 9.60 32.73 -24.71
CA ASN A 198 8.26 32.38 -24.23
C ASN A 198 7.75 31.12 -24.92
N PHE A 199 7.36 30.09 -24.15
CA PHE A 199 6.90 28.81 -24.68
C PHE A 199 5.72 28.97 -25.65
N PHE A 200 4.71 29.77 -25.29
CA PHE A 200 3.53 29.94 -26.13
C PHE A 200 3.78 30.76 -27.41
N THR A 201 4.94 31.40 -27.58
CA THR A 201 5.24 32.21 -28.78
C THR A 201 5.25 31.36 -30.06
N ASN A 202 5.76 30.12 -30.01
CA ASN A 202 5.86 29.25 -31.19
C ASN A 202 4.61 28.36 -31.40
N ILE A 203 3.77 28.21 -30.38
CA ILE A 203 2.60 27.30 -30.38
C ILE A 203 1.59 27.61 -31.50
N PRO A 204 1.17 28.86 -31.78
CA PRO A 204 0.26 29.14 -32.90
C PRO A 204 0.81 28.70 -34.27
N THR A 205 2.14 28.77 -34.44
CA THR A 205 2.80 28.31 -35.67
C THR A 205 2.74 26.78 -35.76
N ILE A 206 2.98 26.07 -34.65
CA ILE A 206 2.87 24.61 -34.56
C ILE A 206 1.43 24.15 -34.83
N ASP A 207 0.42 24.78 -34.21
CA ASP A 207 -1.00 24.49 -34.46
C ASP A 207 -1.38 24.71 -35.94
N THR A 208 -0.84 25.75 -36.58
CA THR A 208 -1.06 26.01 -38.01
C THR A 208 -0.45 24.90 -38.88
N ILE A 209 0.74 24.41 -38.52
CA ILE A 209 1.41 23.30 -39.23
C ILE A 209 0.60 22.01 -39.08
N LEU A 210 0.13 21.69 -37.87
CA LEU A 210 -0.66 20.49 -37.58
C LEU A 210 -1.99 20.44 -38.37
N ARG A 211 -2.57 21.59 -38.71
CA ARG A 211 -3.83 21.68 -39.49
C ARG A 211 -3.64 21.56 -41.01
N LYS A 212 -2.43 21.67 -41.54
CA LYS A 212 -2.19 21.62 -42.99
C LYS A 212 -2.31 20.19 -43.52
N ARG A 213 -3.08 20.02 -44.61
CA ARG A 213 -3.19 18.73 -45.32
C ARG A 213 -1.87 18.33 -46.00
N LYS A 214 -1.18 19.29 -46.63
CA LYS A 214 0.13 19.08 -47.25
C LYS A 214 1.23 19.46 -46.26
N ILE A 215 2.18 18.56 -46.05
CA ILE A 215 3.29 18.74 -45.11
C ILE A 215 4.19 19.87 -45.62
N PRO A 216 4.45 20.92 -44.81
CA PRO A 216 5.35 22.00 -45.19
C PRO A 216 6.82 21.55 -45.17
N GLU A 217 7.73 22.37 -45.71
CA GLU A 217 9.18 22.09 -45.71
C GLU A 217 9.70 21.77 -44.30
N ILE A 218 10.39 20.63 -44.17
CA ILE A 218 10.81 20.06 -42.89
C ILE A 218 11.80 20.96 -42.13
N ASP A 219 12.66 21.69 -42.85
CA ASP A 219 13.68 22.58 -42.26
C ASP A 219 13.06 23.63 -41.32
N ASN A 220 11.89 24.17 -41.67
CA ASN A 220 11.19 25.15 -40.86
C ASN A 220 10.57 24.54 -39.58
N ILE A 221 10.28 23.23 -39.59
CA ILE A 221 9.66 22.50 -38.48
C ILE A 221 10.73 22.05 -37.47
N ILE A 222 11.87 21.55 -37.95
CA ILE A 222 12.93 21.02 -37.07
C ILE A 222 13.42 22.10 -36.10
N ASN A 223 13.52 23.35 -36.55
CA ASN A 223 13.88 24.49 -35.70
C ASN A 223 12.83 24.81 -34.63
N LEU A 224 11.54 24.79 -34.99
CA LEU A 224 10.43 25.01 -34.05
C LEU A 224 10.35 23.93 -32.98
N LEU A 225 10.79 22.71 -33.29
CA LEU A 225 10.79 21.54 -32.40
C LEU A 225 12.18 21.26 -31.79
N SER A 226 13.00 22.30 -31.60
CA SER A 226 14.34 22.15 -31.02
C SER A 226 14.29 21.82 -29.53
N SER A 227 13.35 22.42 -28.79
CA SER A 227 13.13 22.11 -27.36
C SER A 227 12.20 20.91 -27.21
N PRO A 228 12.43 20.05 -26.21
CA PRO A 228 11.63 18.85 -26.02
C PRO A 228 10.18 19.17 -25.65
N GLU A 229 9.89 20.30 -25.01
CA GLU A 229 8.52 20.70 -24.67
C GLU A 229 7.69 21.05 -25.91
N HIS A 230 8.29 21.76 -26.89
CA HIS A 230 7.62 22.03 -28.17
C HIS A 230 7.46 20.75 -29.00
N GLU A 231 8.44 19.86 -28.94
CA GLU A 231 8.38 18.55 -29.58
C GLU A 231 7.26 17.70 -28.95
N GLU A 232 7.16 17.66 -27.62
CA GLU A 232 6.08 17.00 -26.89
C GLU A 232 4.71 17.57 -27.30
N TYR A 233 4.55 18.89 -27.33
CA TYR A 233 3.31 19.53 -27.78
C TYR A 233 2.92 19.08 -29.19
N PHE A 234 3.88 19.10 -30.12
CA PHE A 234 3.67 18.72 -31.51
C PHE A 234 3.25 17.25 -31.63
N PHE A 235 4.04 16.33 -31.06
CA PHE A 235 3.76 14.90 -31.17
C PHE A 235 2.48 14.49 -30.46
N THR A 236 2.18 15.06 -29.29
CA THR A 236 0.95 14.77 -28.54
C THR A 236 -0.31 15.08 -29.35
N LYS A 237 -0.26 16.11 -30.22
CA LYS A 237 -1.40 16.47 -31.09
C LYS A 237 -1.32 15.86 -32.49
N LEU A 238 -0.16 15.39 -32.92
CA LEU A 238 0.03 14.83 -34.25
C LEU A 238 -0.72 13.49 -34.36
N SER A 239 -1.57 13.40 -35.39
CA SER A 239 -2.35 12.19 -35.70
C SER A 239 -2.35 11.82 -37.19
N ASN A 240 -1.82 12.67 -38.07
CA ASN A 240 -1.81 12.43 -39.52
C ASN A 240 -0.66 11.48 -39.91
N PRO A 241 -0.92 10.25 -40.41
CA PRO A 241 0.11 9.26 -40.74
C PRO A 241 1.04 9.66 -41.89
N SER A 242 0.63 10.61 -42.73
CA SER A 242 1.45 11.11 -43.85
C SER A 242 2.79 11.71 -43.38
N TRP A 243 2.89 12.09 -42.10
CA TRP A 243 4.11 12.61 -41.49
C TRP A 243 5.18 11.55 -41.23
N LEU A 244 4.79 10.27 -41.13
CA LEU A 244 5.69 9.19 -40.72
C LEU A 244 6.96 9.10 -41.59
N PRO A 245 6.90 9.12 -42.94
CA PRO A 245 8.10 9.01 -43.77
C PRO A 245 9.05 10.20 -43.60
N ILE A 246 8.51 11.42 -43.53
CA ILE A 246 9.30 12.66 -43.41
C ILE A 246 9.97 12.72 -42.04
N LEU A 247 9.25 12.39 -40.96
CA LEU A 247 9.80 12.36 -39.60
C LEU A 247 10.89 11.27 -39.46
N SER A 248 10.68 10.10 -40.06
CA SER A 248 11.65 9.00 -40.07
C SER A 248 12.94 9.38 -40.79
N GLN A 249 12.85 9.95 -42.01
CA GLN A 249 14.01 10.40 -42.79
C GLN A 249 14.82 11.50 -42.09
N ASN A 250 14.19 12.29 -41.21
CA ASN A 250 14.82 13.39 -40.48
C ASN A 250 15.22 13.02 -39.04
N GLY A 251 15.29 11.72 -38.71
CA GLY A 251 15.89 11.23 -37.48
C GLY A 251 15.06 11.43 -36.20
N PHE A 252 13.76 11.69 -36.28
CA PHE A 252 12.92 11.88 -35.08
C PHE A 252 12.75 10.61 -34.24
N PHE A 253 12.98 9.42 -34.82
CA PHE A 253 12.80 8.12 -34.14
C PHE A 253 14.12 7.42 -33.79
N THR A 254 15.29 8.06 -33.97
CA THR A 254 16.59 7.36 -33.88
C THR A 254 17.23 7.35 -32.49
N HIS A 255 16.77 8.22 -31.57
CA HIS A 255 17.36 8.38 -30.24
C HIS A 255 16.28 8.32 -29.14
N PRO A 256 15.68 7.15 -28.88
CA PRO A 256 14.73 6.98 -27.78
C PRO A 256 15.42 7.28 -26.43
N PRO A 257 14.74 7.94 -25.47
CA PRO A 257 15.29 8.12 -24.14
C PRO A 257 15.49 6.77 -23.44
N GLN A 258 16.59 6.68 -22.69
CA GLN A 258 16.93 5.55 -21.83
C GLN A 258 16.36 5.77 -20.43
N GLN A 259 16.25 4.71 -19.63
CA GLN A 259 15.95 4.81 -18.20
C GLN A 259 17.07 5.56 -17.47
N ILE A 260 16.70 6.28 -16.41
CA ILE A 260 17.62 7.03 -15.56
C ILE A 260 17.62 6.38 -14.19
N GLU A 261 18.77 5.92 -13.73
CA GLU A 261 18.96 5.38 -12.37
C GLU A 261 19.60 6.46 -11.50
N TYR A 262 18.96 6.76 -10.37
CA TYR A 262 19.47 7.70 -9.36
C TYR A 262 20.36 6.98 -8.34
N SER A 263 21.23 7.73 -7.66
CA SER A 263 22.19 7.20 -6.68
C SER A 263 21.54 6.52 -5.48
N ASP A 264 20.27 6.81 -5.20
CA ASP A 264 19.47 6.22 -4.13
C ASP A 264 18.72 4.94 -4.57
N GLY A 265 18.98 4.44 -5.78
CA GLY A 265 18.35 3.24 -6.33
C GLY A 265 17.01 3.47 -7.02
N ARG A 266 16.49 4.71 -7.05
CA ARG A 266 15.25 5.02 -7.82
C ARG A 266 15.50 4.94 -9.32
N VAL A 267 14.53 4.40 -10.06
CA VAL A 267 14.55 4.33 -11.53
C VAL A 267 13.46 5.22 -12.11
N HIS A 268 13.83 6.10 -13.04
CA HIS A 268 12.92 6.95 -13.78
C HIS A 268 12.87 6.53 -15.26
N HIS A 269 11.67 6.54 -15.83
CA HIS A 269 11.38 6.13 -17.21
C HIS A 269 10.88 7.35 -18.00
N PRO A 270 11.78 8.15 -18.63
CA PRO A 270 11.37 9.38 -19.29
C PRO A 270 10.33 9.15 -20.38
N ARG A 271 9.34 10.02 -20.47
CA ARG A 271 8.30 9.96 -21.52
C ARG A 271 8.91 10.19 -22.91
N TRP A 272 8.38 9.52 -23.93
CA TRP A 272 8.78 9.70 -25.33
C TRP A 272 7.58 9.92 -26.27
N PRO A 273 7.15 11.17 -26.49
CA PRO A 273 5.96 11.52 -27.27
C PRO A 273 5.93 10.95 -28.70
N GLN A 274 7.10 10.73 -29.29
CA GLN A 274 7.28 10.14 -30.61
C GLN A 274 6.75 8.70 -30.66
N SER A 275 6.98 7.90 -29.62
CA SER A 275 6.43 6.53 -29.56
C SER A 275 4.91 6.50 -29.44
N GLU A 276 4.31 7.46 -28.75
CA GLU A 276 2.85 7.60 -28.67
C GLU A 276 2.24 8.01 -30.02
N PHE A 277 2.97 8.80 -30.82
CA PHE A 277 2.56 9.07 -32.19
C PHE A 277 2.61 7.81 -33.06
N LEU A 278 3.67 7.00 -32.94
CA LEU A 278 3.76 5.71 -33.64
C LEU A 278 2.57 4.80 -33.28
N GLN A 279 2.18 4.77 -32.00
CA GLN A 279 1.02 4.03 -31.53
C GLN A 279 -0.28 4.49 -32.21
N ARG A 280 -0.52 5.80 -32.29
CA ARG A 280 -1.72 6.34 -32.95
C ARG A 280 -1.83 5.93 -34.42
N VAL A 281 -0.72 5.86 -35.14
CA VAL A 281 -0.70 5.60 -36.60
C VAL A 281 -0.42 4.13 -36.97
N ALA A 282 -0.10 3.27 -36.01
CA ALA A 282 0.33 1.89 -36.23
C ALA A 282 -0.70 1.03 -36.98
N HIS A 283 -2.00 1.26 -36.76
CA HIS A 283 -3.06 0.53 -37.46
C HIS A 283 -3.19 0.91 -38.95
N GLU A 284 -2.86 2.14 -39.34
CA GLU A 284 -2.92 2.61 -40.74
C GLU A 284 -1.62 2.35 -41.51
N LYS A 285 -0.48 2.40 -40.81
CA LYS A 285 0.89 2.33 -41.37
C LYS A 285 1.73 1.25 -40.69
N SER A 286 1.17 0.05 -40.59
CA SER A 286 1.74 -1.04 -39.79
C SER A 286 3.15 -1.44 -40.22
N ASP A 287 3.41 -1.61 -41.52
CA ASP A 287 4.73 -2.02 -42.01
C ASP A 287 5.79 -0.95 -41.76
N GLU A 288 5.51 0.31 -42.09
CA GLU A 288 6.47 1.40 -41.88
C GLU A 288 6.75 1.64 -40.39
N VAL A 289 5.73 1.53 -39.52
CA VAL A 289 5.92 1.64 -38.07
C VAL A 289 6.73 0.45 -37.56
N ALA A 290 6.44 -0.79 -37.98
CA ALA A 290 7.21 -1.96 -37.58
C ALA A 290 8.70 -1.83 -37.96
N ASP A 291 9.01 -1.33 -39.16
CA ASP A 291 10.39 -1.07 -39.62
C ASP A 291 11.12 -0.01 -38.79
N ILE A 292 10.39 0.97 -38.26
CA ILE A 292 10.93 1.97 -37.33
C ILE A 292 11.21 1.31 -35.98
N LEU A 293 10.21 0.63 -35.40
CA LEU A 293 10.30 0.02 -34.07
C LEU A 293 11.39 -1.07 -34.00
N LEU A 294 11.66 -1.78 -35.08
CA LEU A 294 12.75 -2.76 -35.19
C LEU A 294 14.15 -2.16 -34.96
N LYS A 295 14.33 -0.86 -35.21
CA LYS A 295 15.62 -0.16 -35.08
C LYS A 295 15.81 0.49 -33.71
N ILE A 296 14.79 0.45 -32.86
CA ILE A 296 14.79 1.11 -31.55
C ILE A 296 15.50 0.24 -30.53
N ASN A 297 16.52 0.80 -29.88
CA ASN A 297 17.20 0.19 -28.74
C ASN A 297 16.97 1.03 -27.49
N THR A 298 16.23 0.49 -26.52
CA THR A 298 15.92 1.19 -25.27
C THR A 298 15.81 0.24 -24.09
N ASN A 299 16.21 0.71 -22.91
CA ASN A 299 15.89 0.09 -21.62
C ASN A 299 14.71 0.75 -20.90
N ASN A 300 14.02 1.69 -21.54
CA ASN A 300 12.90 2.40 -20.93
C ASN A 300 11.61 1.59 -21.05
N ALA A 301 11.12 1.06 -19.92
CA ALA A 301 9.91 0.24 -19.85
C ALA A 301 8.64 0.94 -20.37
N SER A 302 8.56 2.28 -20.27
CA SER A 302 7.43 3.05 -20.82
C SER A 302 7.41 3.02 -22.35
N ILE A 303 8.58 3.10 -22.99
CA ILE A 303 8.68 2.97 -24.45
C ILE A 303 8.40 1.53 -24.89
N VAL A 304 8.86 0.54 -24.13
CA VAL A 304 8.56 -0.88 -24.40
C VAL A 304 7.06 -1.13 -24.36
N LYS A 305 6.33 -0.54 -23.39
CA LYS A 305 4.87 -0.56 -23.36
C LYS A 305 4.28 -0.04 -24.67
N ASN A 306 4.71 1.14 -25.12
CA ASN A 306 4.21 1.73 -26.38
C ASN A 306 4.52 0.83 -27.59
N ILE A 307 5.66 0.13 -27.62
CA ILE A 307 5.99 -0.85 -28.67
C ILE A 307 4.99 -2.02 -28.67
N VAL A 308 4.65 -2.56 -27.50
CA VAL A 308 3.67 -3.65 -27.36
C VAL A 308 2.29 -3.18 -27.81
N GLU A 309 1.86 -1.99 -27.42
CA GLU A 309 0.58 -1.41 -27.82
C GLU A 309 0.51 -1.11 -29.32
N CYS A 310 1.61 -0.65 -29.93
CA CYS A 310 1.72 -0.53 -31.39
C CYS A 310 1.48 -1.90 -32.04
N ALA A 311 2.19 -2.94 -31.59
CA ALA A 311 2.09 -4.28 -32.15
C ALA A 311 0.68 -4.88 -32.02
N LEU A 312 -0.03 -4.59 -30.93
CA LEU A 312 -1.42 -4.99 -30.72
C LEU A 312 -2.39 -4.39 -31.74
N SER A 313 -2.12 -3.18 -32.22
CA SER A 313 -2.94 -2.49 -33.22
C SER A 313 -2.63 -2.88 -34.68
N MET A 314 -1.56 -3.66 -34.91
CA MET A 314 -1.12 -4.10 -36.24
C MET A 314 -1.73 -5.46 -36.61
N PRO A 315 -1.85 -5.78 -37.91
CA PRO A 315 -2.11 -7.14 -38.35
C PRO A 315 -1.07 -8.14 -37.79
N PRO A 316 -1.45 -9.36 -37.35
CA PRO A 316 -0.53 -10.27 -36.66
C PRO A 316 0.73 -10.62 -37.48
N ASN A 317 0.59 -10.76 -38.80
CA ASN A 317 1.67 -11.03 -39.75
C ASN A 317 2.70 -9.89 -39.85
N VAL A 318 2.32 -8.66 -39.49
CA VAL A 318 3.23 -7.52 -39.38
C VAL A 318 3.79 -7.44 -37.96
N ALA A 319 2.93 -7.57 -36.95
CA ALA A 319 3.31 -7.51 -35.54
C ALA A 319 4.40 -8.53 -35.16
N ILE A 320 4.38 -9.74 -35.74
CA ILE A 320 5.39 -10.78 -35.48
C ILE A 320 6.81 -10.35 -35.84
N LYS A 321 6.99 -9.38 -36.77
CA LYS A 321 8.30 -8.81 -37.10
C LYS A 321 8.98 -8.24 -35.86
N LEU A 322 8.23 -7.74 -34.87
CA LEU A 322 8.73 -7.14 -33.63
C LEU A 322 9.15 -8.15 -32.55
N ALA A 323 8.98 -9.46 -32.80
CA ALA A 323 9.36 -10.50 -31.86
C ALA A 323 10.82 -10.40 -31.33
N PRO A 324 11.85 -10.04 -32.12
CA PRO A 324 13.21 -9.87 -31.61
C PRO A 324 13.33 -8.76 -30.56
N VAL A 325 12.65 -7.63 -30.76
CA VAL A 325 12.65 -6.48 -29.83
C VAL A 325 11.98 -6.89 -28.51
N LEU A 326 10.84 -7.56 -28.60
CA LEU A 326 10.11 -8.04 -27.42
C LEU A 326 10.92 -9.07 -26.62
N LYS A 327 11.57 -10.03 -27.29
CA LYS A 327 12.45 -11.01 -26.62
C LYS A 327 13.56 -10.32 -25.85
N GLN A 328 14.19 -9.31 -26.44
CA GLN A 328 15.24 -8.54 -25.77
C GLN A 328 14.70 -7.78 -24.55
N ALA A 329 13.51 -7.17 -24.66
CA ALA A 329 12.86 -6.48 -23.55
C ALA A 329 12.48 -7.43 -22.41
N ILE A 330 11.95 -8.61 -22.74
CA ILE A 330 11.61 -9.68 -21.78
C ILE A 330 12.87 -10.16 -21.03
N GLN A 331 13.96 -10.43 -21.75
CA GLN A 331 15.21 -10.92 -21.17
C GLN A 331 15.87 -9.90 -20.24
N LYS A 332 15.74 -8.61 -20.57
CA LYS A 332 16.27 -7.51 -19.75
C LYS A 332 15.31 -7.05 -18.65
N LYS A 333 14.16 -7.72 -18.47
CA LYS A 333 13.13 -7.39 -17.47
C LYS A 333 12.53 -5.99 -17.61
N HIS A 334 12.33 -5.51 -18.84
CA HIS A 334 11.77 -4.17 -19.12
C HIS A 334 10.25 -4.15 -19.32
N LEU A 335 9.52 -5.20 -18.90
CA LEU A 335 8.06 -5.32 -19.10
C LEU A 335 7.21 -4.74 -17.96
N THR A 336 7.81 -4.03 -17.01
CA THR A 336 7.17 -3.58 -15.75
C THR A 336 5.81 -2.91 -15.92
N PHE A 337 5.54 -2.24 -17.04
CA PHE A 337 4.28 -1.52 -17.29
C PHE A 337 3.35 -2.18 -18.33
N CYS A 338 3.70 -3.33 -18.90
CA CYS A 338 2.97 -3.92 -20.03
C CYS A 338 2.91 -5.46 -20.00
N VAL A 339 2.87 -6.04 -18.79
CA VAL A 339 2.86 -7.50 -18.62
C VAL A 339 1.61 -8.11 -19.24
N GLU A 340 0.43 -7.59 -18.91
CA GLU A 340 -0.84 -8.08 -19.43
C GLU A 340 -0.95 -7.87 -20.95
N GLU A 341 -0.59 -6.69 -21.43
CA GLU A 341 -0.60 -6.31 -22.84
C GLU A 341 0.33 -7.21 -23.67
N THR A 342 1.46 -7.63 -23.10
CA THR A 342 2.38 -8.58 -23.76
C THR A 342 1.71 -9.93 -23.98
N PHE A 343 0.92 -10.42 -23.01
CA PHE A 343 0.14 -11.65 -23.20
C PHE A 343 -1.02 -11.45 -24.18
N CYS A 344 -1.69 -10.29 -24.17
CA CYS A 344 -2.67 -9.94 -25.19
C CYS A 344 -2.05 -10.01 -26.60
N LEU A 345 -0.80 -9.55 -26.74
CA LEU A 345 -0.10 -9.58 -28.01
C LEU A 345 0.23 -11.01 -28.44
N ILE A 346 0.67 -11.87 -27.51
CA ILE A 346 0.89 -13.29 -27.79
C ILE A 346 -0.41 -13.95 -28.29
N SER A 347 -1.54 -13.66 -27.63
CA SER A 347 -2.87 -14.13 -28.03
C SER A 347 -3.24 -13.65 -29.44
N HIS A 348 -3.04 -12.36 -29.73
CA HIS A 348 -3.24 -11.77 -31.05
C HIS A 348 -2.37 -12.45 -32.13
N LEU A 349 -1.08 -12.68 -31.85
CA LEU A 349 -0.16 -13.35 -32.76
C LEU A 349 -0.53 -14.80 -33.02
N ALA A 350 -1.11 -15.50 -32.04
CA ALA A 350 -1.51 -16.88 -32.19
C ALA A 350 -2.54 -17.09 -33.30
N SER A 351 -3.34 -16.07 -33.64
CA SER A 351 -4.42 -16.17 -34.63
C SER A 351 -3.96 -16.64 -36.02
N THR A 352 -2.89 -16.05 -36.58
CA THR A 352 -2.46 -16.31 -37.95
C THR A 352 -0.95 -16.56 -38.13
N CYS A 353 -0.13 -16.42 -37.09
CA CYS A 353 1.33 -16.54 -37.21
C CYS A 353 1.83 -17.97 -37.00
N GLU A 354 3.09 -18.22 -37.37
CA GLU A 354 3.78 -19.48 -37.11
C GLU A 354 3.84 -19.76 -35.60
N LEU A 355 3.15 -20.81 -35.15
CA LEU A 355 2.97 -21.12 -33.73
C LEU A 355 4.30 -21.35 -32.98
N THR A 356 5.35 -21.85 -33.66
CA THR A 356 6.69 -22.04 -33.06
C THR A 356 7.28 -20.74 -32.51
N GLN A 357 7.07 -19.62 -33.21
CA GLN A 357 7.62 -18.33 -32.79
C GLN A 357 6.81 -17.72 -31.65
N VAL A 358 5.48 -17.86 -31.73
CA VAL A 358 4.53 -17.41 -30.69
C VAL A 358 4.76 -18.18 -29.39
N GLU A 359 4.92 -19.50 -29.48
CA GLU A 359 5.21 -20.39 -28.36
C GLU A 359 6.51 -19.98 -27.63
N LYS A 360 7.59 -19.71 -28.37
CA LYS A 360 8.86 -19.25 -27.78
C LYS A 360 8.70 -17.91 -27.06
N LEU A 361 7.90 -16.99 -27.61
CA LEU A 361 7.63 -15.71 -26.97
C LEU A 361 6.81 -15.89 -25.69
N ALA A 362 5.75 -16.71 -25.74
CA ALA A 362 4.93 -17.06 -24.58
C ALA A 362 5.77 -17.70 -23.46
N GLN A 363 6.64 -18.66 -23.81
CA GLN A 363 7.55 -19.29 -22.85
C GLN A 363 8.46 -18.27 -22.15
N LEU A 364 9.05 -17.33 -22.92
CA LEU A 364 9.91 -16.31 -22.34
C LEU A 364 9.14 -15.38 -21.40
N THR A 365 7.95 -14.92 -21.80
CA THR A 365 7.11 -14.03 -20.97
C THR A 365 6.65 -14.72 -19.68
N LEU A 366 6.25 -16.00 -19.74
CA LEU A 366 5.86 -16.78 -18.57
C LEU A 366 7.01 -16.91 -17.54
N LYS A 367 8.25 -17.08 -18.01
CA LYS A 367 9.45 -17.29 -17.17
C LYS A 367 10.08 -16.02 -16.61
N SER A 368 9.97 -14.89 -17.32
CA SER A 368 10.72 -13.67 -16.98
C SER A 368 10.13 -12.86 -15.82
N TYR A 369 8.88 -13.11 -15.43
CA TYR A 369 8.20 -12.31 -14.41
C TYR A 369 8.19 -13.01 -13.06
N LEU A 370 8.87 -12.46 -12.05
CA LEU A 370 8.83 -12.91 -10.66
C LEU A 370 8.40 -11.72 -9.79
N PRO A 371 7.19 -11.72 -9.21
CA PRO A 371 6.84 -10.72 -8.21
C PRO A 371 7.74 -10.91 -6.99
N GLN A 372 8.47 -9.87 -6.59
CA GLN A 372 9.20 -9.85 -5.33
C GLN A 372 8.19 -9.65 -4.19
N THR A 373 8.18 -10.59 -3.24
CA THR A 373 7.64 -10.58 -1.86
C THR A 373 6.30 -9.87 -1.57
N MET A 374 5.40 -10.58 -0.87
CA MET A 374 4.00 -10.18 -0.62
C MET A 374 3.76 -9.17 0.52
N ASP A 375 4.77 -8.48 1.06
CA ASP A 375 4.58 -7.68 2.28
C ASP A 375 4.36 -6.16 2.08
N ASN A 376 4.50 -5.59 0.87
CA ASN A 376 3.98 -4.25 0.43
C ASN A 376 4.67 -3.80 -0.88
N PRO A 377 4.13 -2.85 -1.67
CA PRO A 377 2.85 -2.75 -2.36
C PRO A 377 3.08 -2.77 -3.89
N MET A 378 2.61 -3.82 -4.59
CA MET A 378 2.26 -3.75 -6.03
C MET A 378 1.23 -4.84 -6.36
N GLU A 379 0.05 -4.80 -5.71
CA GLU A 379 -1.08 -5.70 -6.01
C GLU A 379 -1.43 -5.69 -7.52
N ASP A 380 -1.29 -4.54 -8.21
CA ASP A 380 -1.61 -4.38 -9.63
C ASP A 380 -0.81 -5.28 -10.58
N ASN A 381 0.43 -5.62 -10.21
CA ASN A 381 1.40 -6.19 -11.14
C ASN A 381 1.30 -7.73 -11.20
N ALA A 382 1.03 -8.37 -10.06
CA ALA A 382 0.66 -9.78 -10.00
C ALA A 382 -0.71 -10.03 -10.64
N LEU A 383 -1.68 -9.12 -10.43
CA LEU A 383 -2.99 -9.19 -11.05
C LEU A 383 -2.89 -9.07 -12.59
N SER A 384 -2.13 -8.09 -13.09
CA SER A 384 -1.87 -7.91 -14.53
C SER A 384 -1.22 -9.16 -15.15
N TYR A 385 -0.31 -9.82 -14.43
CA TYR A 385 0.28 -11.08 -14.89
C TYR A 385 -0.77 -12.19 -15.01
N VAL A 386 -1.57 -12.43 -13.95
CA VAL A 386 -2.62 -13.46 -13.95
C VAL A 386 -3.64 -13.22 -15.05
N ASN A 387 -4.14 -11.99 -15.17
CA ASN A 387 -5.09 -11.60 -16.22
C ASN A 387 -4.49 -11.81 -17.61
N GLY A 388 -3.23 -11.45 -17.79
CA GLY A 388 -2.49 -11.68 -19.02
C GLY A 388 -2.40 -13.16 -19.39
N VAL A 389 -1.95 -14.01 -18.46
CA VAL A 389 -1.81 -15.45 -18.71
C VAL A 389 -3.16 -16.07 -19.08
N ARG A 390 -4.27 -15.68 -18.44
CA ARG A 390 -5.62 -16.16 -18.79
C ARG A 390 -5.97 -15.91 -20.26
N LYS A 391 -5.55 -14.78 -20.84
CA LYS A 391 -5.83 -14.41 -22.25
C LYS A 391 -5.12 -15.28 -23.29
N ILE A 392 -4.07 -16.01 -22.92
CA ILE A 392 -3.36 -16.92 -23.83
C ILE A 392 -3.79 -18.38 -23.69
N ILE A 393 -4.65 -18.71 -22.72
CA ILE A 393 -5.10 -20.09 -22.46
C ILE A 393 -5.82 -20.65 -23.68
N GLU A 394 -6.96 -20.06 -24.07
CA GLU A 394 -7.71 -20.53 -25.23
C GLU A 394 -6.83 -20.53 -26.50
N PRO A 395 -6.20 -19.41 -26.91
CA PRO A 395 -5.65 -19.30 -28.26
C PRO A 395 -4.40 -20.14 -28.50
N LEU A 396 -3.76 -20.62 -27.44
CA LEU A 396 -2.59 -21.49 -27.54
C LEU A 396 -2.89 -22.93 -27.16
N CYS A 397 -3.75 -23.18 -26.17
CA CYS A 397 -4.07 -24.55 -25.74
C CYS A 397 -5.08 -25.24 -26.68
N SER A 398 -5.85 -24.49 -27.49
CA SER A 398 -6.71 -25.05 -28.55
C SER A 398 -5.96 -25.42 -29.84
N LYS A 399 -4.65 -25.13 -29.90
CA LYS A 399 -3.81 -25.29 -31.10
C LYS A 399 -2.73 -26.34 -30.88
N THR A 400 -2.02 -26.71 -31.97
CA THR A 400 -0.98 -27.75 -31.96
C THR A 400 0.21 -27.50 -31.02
N CYS A 401 0.36 -26.29 -30.47
CA CYS A 401 1.41 -25.96 -29.50
C CYS A 401 1.01 -26.20 -28.02
N TYR A 402 -0.19 -26.73 -27.76
CA TYR A 402 -0.74 -26.98 -26.42
C TYR A 402 0.29 -27.63 -25.48
N ARG A 403 0.98 -28.68 -25.92
CA ARG A 403 1.85 -29.50 -25.06
C ARG A 403 2.92 -28.67 -24.34
N LYS A 404 3.61 -27.80 -25.07
CA LYS A 404 4.70 -27.01 -24.48
C LYS A 404 4.18 -25.83 -23.65
N ILE A 405 3.03 -25.28 -24.02
CA ILE A 405 2.39 -24.21 -23.24
C ILE A 405 1.93 -24.76 -21.89
N LEU A 406 1.25 -25.90 -21.87
CA LEU A 406 0.87 -26.60 -20.64
C LEU A 406 2.11 -26.92 -19.77
N GLN A 407 3.20 -27.43 -20.36
CA GLN A 407 4.46 -27.63 -19.64
C GLN A 407 5.02 -26.33 -19.02
N ASN A 408 4.95 -25.21 -19.74
CA ASN A 408 5.39 -23.92 -19.21
C ASN A 408 4.49 -23.40 -18.08
N LEU A 409 3.17 -23.62 -18.16
CA LEU A 409 2.23 -23.29 -17.08
C LEU A 409 2.47 -24.14 -15.83
N CYS A 410 2.66 -25.45 -15.99
CA CYS A 410 3.04 -26.35 -14.90
C CYS A 410 4.36 -25.93 -14.25
N TRP A 411 5.40 -25.67 -15.06
CA TRP A 411 6.68 -25.18 -14.55
C TRP A 411 6.51 -23.87 -13.77
N ARG A 412 5.66 -22.96 -14.25
CA ARG A 412 5.42 -21.69 -13.57
C ARG A 412 4.70 -21.84 -12.23
N LEU A 413 3.70 -22.72 -12.16
CA LEU A 413 3.02 -23.04 -10.90
C LEU A 413 4.02 -23.64 -9.90
N LYS A 414 4.83 -24.61 -10.34
CA LYS A 414 5.88 -25.22 -9.52
C LYS A 414 6.86 -24.18 -8.98
N ASP A 415 7.45 -23.37 -9.87
CA ASP A 415 8.41 -22.32 -9.53
C ASP A 415 7.83 -21.32 -8.53
N THR A 416 6.54 -20.99 -8.66
CA THR A 416 5.85 -20.10 -7.71
C THR A 416 5.70 -20.73 -6.32
N ILE A 417 5.36 -22.02 -6.24
CA ILE A 417 5.22 -22.74 -4.97
C ILE A 417 6.59 -22.87 -4.29
N GLU A 418 7.62 -23.30 -5.04
CA GLU A 418 8.97 -23.53 -4.53
C GLU A 418 9.67 -22.25 -4.03
N ASN A 419 9.44 -21.11 -4.66
CA ASN A 419 10.04 -19.82 -4.28
C ASN A 419 9.20 -18.99 -3.30
N SER A 420 8.00 -19.43 -2.92
CA SER A 420 7.22 -18.76 -1.88
C SER A 420 7.86 -19.03 -0.51
N GLU A 421 8.49 -18.01 0.11
CA GLU A 421 9.31 -18.14 1.32
C GLU A 421 8.64 -18.95 2.44
N GLY A 422 9.04 -20.22 2.57
CA GLY A 422 9.09 -20.97 3.84
C GLY A 422 7.80 -21.46 4.49
N ARG A 423 6.61 -21.40 3.87
CA ARG A 423 5.36 -21.70 4.60
C ARG A 423 4.75 -23.09 4.41
N PHE A 424 5.09 -23.86 3.36
CA PHE A 424 4.30 -25.07 3.02
C PHE A 424 5.07 -26.31 2.51
N LEU A 425 6.41 -26.36 2.59
CA LEU A 425 7.17 -27.48 2.02
C LEU A 425 7.73 -28.43 3.09
N SER A 426 7.21 -29.66 3.13
CA SER A 426 7.91 -30.83 3.67
C SER A 426 7.91 -31.93 2.62
N ASN A 427 9.10 -32.40 2.18
CA ASN A 427 9.33 -33.54 1.28
C ASN A 427 8.14 -34.01 0.41
N GLU A 428 8.06 -33.50 -0.83
CA GLU A 428 7.06 -33.84 -1.88
C GLU A 428 5.58 -33.48 -1.59
N ASP A 429 5.20 -33.22 -0.34
CA ASP A 429 3.89 -32.69 0.03
C ASP A 429 3.92 -31.16 0.04
N ASP A 430 3.26 -30.55 -0.95
CA ASP A 430 3.09 -29.09 -1.08
C ASP A 430 1.93 -28.54 -0.23
N LEU A 431 1.26 -29.42 0.54
CA LEU A 431 0.10 -29.12 1.36
C LEU A 431 -1.02 -28.42 0.56
N SER A 432 -1.11 -28.62 -0.76
CA SER A 432 -2.11 -27.96 -1.61
C SER A 432 -3.53 -28.27 -1.20
N TRP A 433 -3.77 -29.43 -0.62
CA TRP A 433 -5.06 -29.82 -0.06
C TRP A 433 -5.51 -28.93 1.12
N LEU A 434 -4.58 -28.19 1.75
CA LEU A 434 -4.84 -27.23 2.83
C LEU A 434 -5.14 -25.83 2.28
N TRP A 435 -4.28 -25.29 1.42
CA TRP A 435 -4.39 -23.89 0.95
C TRP A 435 -5.22 -23.71 -0.34
N TYR A 436 -5.53 -24.80 -1.06
CA TYR A 436 -6.45 -24.83 -2.21
C TYR A 436 -7.34 -26.10 -2.16
N PRO A 437 -8.37 -26.12 -1.29
CA PRO A 437 -9.06 -27.36 -0.89
C PRO A 437 -9.80 -28.10 -2.02
N ALA A 438 -10.19 -27.41 -3.09
CA ALA A 438 -10.90 -27.99 -4.22
C ALA A 438 -10.40 -27.41 -5.55
N ILE A 439 -10.08 -28.27 -6.52
CA ILE A 439 -9.56 -27.83 -7.83
C ILE A 439 -10.62 -27.07 -8.64
N GLU A 440 -11.90 -27.39 -8.50
CA GLU A 440 -12.99 -26.75 -9.25
C GLU A 440 -13.45 -25.39 -8.71
N GLU A 441 -13.07 -25.00 -7.49
CA GLU A 441 -13.55 -23.76 -6.87
C GLU A 441 -13.05 -22.49 -7.56
N ASP A 442 -13.96 -21.52 -7.70
CA ASP A 442 -13.66 -20.13 -8.08
C ASP A 442 -13.63 -19.32 -6.78
N THR A 443 -12.53 -19.38 -6.04
CA THR A 443 -12.42 -18.64 -4.77
C THR A 443 -12.36 -17.14 -5.07
N GLU A 444 -13.36 -16.36 -4.64
CA GLU A 444 -13.34 -14.88 -4.64
C GLU A 444 -12.15 -14.28 -3.85
N SER A 445 -11.36 -15.13 -3.17
CA SER A 445 -10.13 -14.76 -2.48
C SER A 445 -8.92 -14.80 -3.42
N HIS A 446 -8.76 -13.76 -4.26
CA HIS A 446 -7.55 -13.54 -5.07
C HIS A 446 -6.29 -13.20 -4.23
N ARG A 447 -6.15 -13.71 -3.00
CA ARG A 447 -5.06 -13.32 -2.08
C ARG A 447 -3.67 -13.74 -2.57
N TRP A 448 -3.54 -14.87 -3.27
CA TRP A 448 -2.22 -15.43 -3.63
C TRP A 448 -2.07 -15.82 -5.11
N LEU A 449 -0.85 -15.64 -5.65
CA LEU A 449 -0.51 -15.97 -7.04
C LEU A 449 -0.60 -17.48 -7.32
N SER A 450 -0.24 -18.33 -6.35
CA SER A 450 -0.31 -19.80 -6.47
C SER A 450 -1.74 -20.27 -6.74
N CYS A 451 -2.74 -19.76 -6.01
CA CYS A 451 -4.16 -20.10 -6.22
C CYS A 451 -4.63 -19.76 -7.64
N ASN A 452 -4.29 -18.57 -8.14
CA ASN A 452 -4.63 -18.16 -9.50
C ASN A 452 -3.94 -19.04 -10.57
N LEU A 453 -2.71 -19.47 -10.32
CA LEU A 453 -1.98 -20.35 -11.24
C LEU A 453 -2.53 -21.77 -11.27
N VAL A 454 -3.05 -22.31 -10.16
CA VAL A 454 -3.75 -23.61 -10.16
C VAL A 454 -4.94 -23.58 -11.12
N GLN A 455 -5.76 -22.53 -11.02
CA GLN A 455 -6.91 -22.33 -11.91
C GLN A 455 -6.47 -22.20 -13.38
N ILE A 456 -5.44 -21.39 -13.65
CA ILE A 456 -4.89 -21.21 -15.01
C ILE A 456 -4.41 -22.54 -15.60
N VAL A 457 -3.70 -23.36 -14.81
CA VAL A 457 -3.22 -24.68 -15.26
C VAL A 457 -4.42 -25.58 -15.56
N ARG A 458 -5.37 -25.71 -14.64
CA ARG A 458 -6.61 -26.50 -14.81
C ARG A 458 -7.36 -26.09 -16.08
N ASP A 459 -7.55 -24.79 -16.30
CA ASP A 459 -8.30 -24.26 -17.43
C ASP A 459 -7.56 -24.51 -18.76
N GLY A 460 -6.21 -24.38 -18.78
CA GLY A 460 -5.41 -24.72 -19.95
C GLY A 460 -5.50 -26.18 -20.36
N PHE A 461 -5.40 -27.10 -19.39
CA PHE A 461 -5.60 -28.52 -19.68
C PHE A 461 -7.04 -28.80 -20.14
N SER A 462 -8.04 -28.18 -19.52
CA SER A 462 -9.45 -28.32 -19.92
C SER A 462 -9.70 -27.90 -21.36
N VAL A 463 -9.12 -26.77 -21.81
CA VAL A 463 -9.19 -26.34 -23.21
C VAL A 463 -8.51 -27.35 -24.13
N ALA A 464 -7.28 -27.76 -23.82
CA ALA A 464 -6.54 -28.70 -24.67
C ALA A 464 -7.26 -30.05 -24.81
N MET A 465 -7.83 -30.57 -23.71
CA MET A 465 -8.58 -31.83 -23.71
C MET A 465 -9.88 -31.73 -24.51
N SER A 466 -10.58 -30.59 -24.40
CA SER A 466 -11.82 -30.35 -25.17
C SER A 466 -11.56 -30.21 -26.67
N GLN A 467 -10.45 -29.58 -27.06
CA GLN A 467 -10.12 -29.28 -28.47
C GLN A 467 -9.34 -30.40 -29.16
N HIS A 468 -8.69 -31.28 -28.38
CA HIS A 468 -7.90 -32.41 -28.89
C HIS A 468 -8.29 -33.74 -28.21
N PRO A 469 -9.54 -34.21 -28.39
CA PRO A 469 -10.02 -35.45 -27.75
C PRO A 469 -9.26 -36.71 -28.22
N ASP A 470 -8.63 -36.68 -29.40
CA ASP A 470 -7.76 -37.77 -29.87
C ASP A 470 -6.38 -37.80 -29.20
N LYS A 471 -6.04 -36.76 -28.41
CA LYS A 471 -4.74 -36.59 -27.73
C LYS A 471 -4.82 -36.67 -26.21
N LEU A 472 -5.95 -37.08 -25.64
CA LEU A 472 -6.14 -37.14 -24.18
C LEU A 472 -5.00 -37.88 -23.44
N PRO A 473 -4.53 -39.08 -23.87
CA PRO A 473 -3.41 -39.74 -23.21
C PRO A 473 -2.13 -38.90 -23.26
N THR A 474 -1.83 -38.33 -24.43
CA THR A 474 -0.62 -37.49 -24.63
C THR A 474 -0.66 -36.18 -23.84
N ILE A 475 -1.85 -35.64 -23.56
CA ILE A 475 -2.03 -34.47 -22.69
C ILE A 475 -1.78 -34.87 -21.23
N LEU A 476 -2.33 -36.00 -20.79
CA LEU A 476 -2.13 -36.50 -19.42
C LEU A 476 -0.68 -36.89 -19.13
N ASP A 477 0.06 -37.40 -20.12
CA ASP A 477 1.49 -37.73 -20.02
C ASP A 477 2.36 -36.55 -19.57
N ILE A 478 1.87 -35.30 -19.68
CA ILE A 478 2.60 -34.12 -19.19
C ILE A 478 2.80 -34.22 -17.67
N PHE A 479 1.81 -34.72 -16.93
CA PHE A 479 1.89 -34.90 -15.48
C PHE A 479 2.83 -36.04 -15.05
N GLU A 480 3.20 -36.95 -15.95
CA GLU A 480 4.15 -38.04 -15.68
C GLU A 480 5.62 -37.58 -15.70
N SER A 481 5.88 -36.30 -16.00
CA SER A 481 7.22 -35.75 -15.94
C SER A 481 7.74 -35.76 -14.50
N LYS A 482 9.00 -36.20 -14.33
CA LYS A 482 9.73 -36.08 -13.04
C LYS A 482 9.83 -34.64 -12.55
N ASP A 483 9.65 -33.66 -13.43
CA ASP A 483 9.67 -32.25 -13.09
C ASP A 483 8.41 -31.80 -12.33
N PHE A 484 7.29 -32.53 -12.37
CA PHE A 484 6.00 -32.13 -11.81
C PHE A 484 5.50 -33.09 -10.71
N ASN A 485 6.36 -33.37 -9.73
CA ASN A 485 6.10 -34.31 -8.63
C ASN A 485 5.29 -33.73 -7.45
N LEU A 486 5.00 -32.42 -7.43
CA LEU A 486 4.20 -31.79 -6.38
C LEU A 486 2.75 -32.32 -6.38
N LEU A 487 2.19 -32.53 -5.19
CA LEU A 487 0.85 -33.08 -4.98
C LEU A 487 -0.25 -32.33 -5.75
N VAL A 488 -0.15 -31.00 -5.89
CA VAL A 488 -1.14 -30.20 -6.64
C VAL A 488 -1.32 -30.68 -8.09
N PHE A 489 -0.26 -31.16 -8.75
CA PHE A 489 -0.33 -31.66 -10.12
C PHE A 489 -1.09 -32.98 -10.20
N LYS A 490 -0.90 -33.87 -9.20
CA LYS A 490 -1.66 -35.11 -9.06
C LYS A 490 -3.16 -34.82 -8.89
N ARG A 491 -3.50 -33.82 -8.07
CA ARG A 491 -4.89 -33.38 -7.86
C ARG A 491 -5.52 -32.82 -9.13
N ILE A 492 -4.84 -31.91 -9.84
CA ILE A 492 -5.32 -31.38 -11.14
C ILE A 492 -5.55 -32.52 -12.13
N LYS A 493 -4.62 -33.48 -12.24
CA LYS A 493 -4.75 -34.64 -13.13
C LYS A 493 -6.02 -35.45 -12.83
N LEU A 494 -6.32 -35.72 -11.56
CA LEU A 494 -7.51 -36.49 -11.16
C LEU A 494 -8.81 -35.75 -11.51
N HIS A 495 -8.87 -34.45 -11.24
CA HIS A 495 -9.99 -33.61 -11.65
C HIS A 495 -10.22 -33.63 -13.18
N LEU A 496 -9.14 -33.58 -13.97
CA LEU A 496 -9.25 -33.61 -15.44
C LEU A 496 -9.69 -35.00 -15.97
N ILE A 497 -9.21 -36.08 -15.36
CA ILE A 497 -9.61 -37.45 -15.74
C ILE A 497 -11.10 -37.66 -15.46
N GLU A 498 -11.56 -37.25 -14.29
CA GLU A 498 -12.98 -37.30 -13.91
C GLU A 498 -13.86 -36.64 -14.97
N LYS A 499 -13.44 -35.47 -15.49
CA LYS A 499 -14.26 -34.72 -16.45
C LYS A 499 -14.14 -35.19 -17.91
N TYR A 500 -12.95 -35.56 -18.37
CA TYR A 500 -12.68 -35.75 -19.80
C TYR A 500 -12.33 -37.18 -20.22
N VAL A 501 -12.00 -38.09 -19.30
CA VAL A 501 -11.54 -39.44 -19.63
C VAL A 501 -12.30 -40.52 -18.82
N PRO A 502 -13.62 -40.71 -19.03
CA PRO A 502 -14.45 -41.63 -18.24
C PRO A 502 -13.94 -43.07 -18.15
N THR A 503 -13.35 -43.58 -19.24
CA THR A 503 -12.77 -44.94 -19.28
C THR A 503 -11.58 -45.08 -18.35
N GLU A 504 -10.74 -44.04 -18.26
CA GLU A 504 -9.59 -44.01 -17.36
C GLU A 504 -10.03 -43.69 -15.92
N ALA A 505 -11.04 -42.85 -15.73
CA ALA A 505 -11.69 -42.63 -14.44
C ALA A 505 -12.16 -43.96 -13.85
N THR A 506 -12.87 -44.78 -14.63
CA THR A 506 -13.32 -46.11 -14.22
C THR A 506 -12.16 -47.01 -13.78
N ARG A 507 -10.99 -46.93 -14.44
CA ARG A 507 -9.78 -47.67 -14.05
C ARG A 507 -9.19 -47.14 -12.72
N ILE A 508 -9.14 -45.82 -12.56
CA ILE A 508 -8.54 -45.12 -11.43
C ILE A 508 -9.38 -45.21 -10.16
N ILE A 509 -10.70 -45.40 -10.25
CA ILE A 509 -11.53 -45.76 -9.08
C ILE A 509 -10.92 -46.98 -8.35
N PHE A 510 -10.34 -47.91 -9.10
CA PHE A 510 -9.68 -49.11 -8.56
C PHE A 510 -8.15 -48.95 -8.44
N ASP A 511 -7.64 -47.73 -8.28
CA ASP A 511 -6.31 -47.49 -7.75
C ASP A 511 -6.37 -47.37 -6.23
N ARG A 512 -5.95 -48.42 -5.55
CA ARG A 512 -6.02 -48.50 -4.08
C ARG A 512 -5.14 -47.44 -3.40
N SER A 513 -4.08 -46.96 -4.05
CA SER A 513 -3.20 -45.95 -3.48
C SER A 513 -3.89 -44.59 -3.34
N LEU A 514 -4.81 -44.26 -4.25
CA LEU A 514 -5.56 -43.01 -4.24
C LEU A 514 -6.77 -43.07 -3.30
N PHE A 515 -7.37 -44.25 -3.18
CA PHE A 515 -8.51 -44.48 -2.30
C PHE A 515 -8.17 -44.15 -0.83
N ASP A 516 -6.94 -44.42 -0.40
CA ASP A 516 -6.45 -44.21 0.97
C ASP A 516 -5.62 -42.91 1.14
N ASP A 517 -5.36 -42.14 0.07
CA ASP A 517 -4.51 -40.94 0.10
C ASP A 517 -5.31 -39.68 0.50
N PRO A 518 -5.05 -39.09 1.68
CA PRO A 518 -5.76 -37.89 2.10
C PRO A 518 -5.48 -36.71 1.17
N GLY A 519 -4.27 -36.58 0.61
CA GLY A 519 -3.87 -35.43 -0.21
C GLY A 519 -4.68 -35.26 -1.49
N VAL A 520 -5.38 -36.30 -1.95
CA VAL A 520 -6.23 -36.28 -3.16
C VAL A 520 -7.70 -36.64 -2.87
N LYS A 521 -8.10 -36.66 -1.58
CA LYS A 521 -9.41 -37.14 -1.12
C LYS A 521 -10.57 -36.55 -1.93
N HIS A 522 -10.55 -35.23 -2.12
CA HIS A 522 -11.60 -34.47 -2.81
C HIS A 522 -11.73 -34.87 -4.27
N GLU A 523 -10.61 -34.86 -4.99
CA GLU A 523 -10.62 -35.17 -6.42
C GLU A 523 -10.94 -36.66 -6.68
N TYR A 524 -10.50 -37.57 -5.80
CA TYR A 524 -10.89 -38.98 -5.86
C TYR A 524 -12.37 -39.19 -5.53
N ALA A 525 -12.92 -38.48 -4.53
CA ALA A 525 -14.33 -38.54 -4.17
C ALA A 525 -15.22 -38.13 -5.34
N ASN A 526 -14.90 -37.02 -6.00
CA ASN A 526 -15.64 -36.55 -7.18
C ASN A 526 -15.57 -37.57 -8.33
N LEU A 527 -14.40 -38.16 -8.57
CA LEU A 527 -14.22 -39.19 -9.58
C LEU A 527 -15.12 -40.41 -9.32
N VAL A 528 -15.21 -40.86 -8.07
CA VAL A 528 -16.13 -41.91 -7.67
C VAL A 528 -17.58 -41.45 -7.88
N GLN A 529 -17.99 -40.30 -7.34
CA GLN A 529 -19.36 -39.79 -7.45
C GLN A 529 -19.86 -39.72 -8.91
N SER A 530 -19.03 -39.19 -9.81
CA SER A 530 -19.42 -38.98 -11.21
C SER A 530 -19.49 -40.26 -12.04
N HIS A 531 -18.68 -41.29 -11.73
CA HIS A 531 -18.53 -42.48 -12.59
C HIS A 531 -18.96 -43.79 -11.92
N PHE A 532 -19.36 -43.78 -10.65
CA PHE A 532 -19.76 -45.01 -9.94
C PHE A 532 -20.90 -45.75 -10.65
N ASP A 533 -21.84 -45.01 -11.23
CA ASP A 533 -23.00 -45.58 -11.92
C ASP A 533 -22.63 -46.43 -13.13
N SER A 534 -21.56 -46.04 -13.85
CA SER A 534 -21.07 -46.69 -15.05
C SER A 534 -20.34 -48.03 -14.78
N LEU A 535 -20.05 -48.32 -13.51
CA LEU A 535 -19.42 -49.57 -13.10
C LEU A 535 -20.40 -50.75 -13.21
N SER A 536 -19.90 -51.91 -13.65
CA SER A 536 -20.63 -53.18 -13.55
C SER A 536 -20.88 -53.53 -12.07
N ASP A 537 -21.95 -54.29 -11.80
CA ASP A 537 -22.29 -54.70 -10.43
C ASP A 537 -21.12 -55.40 -9.71
N GLU A 538 -20.37 -56.24 -10.42
CA GLU A 538 -19.15 -56.90 -9.91
C GLU A 538 -18.08 -55.91 -9.42
N LYS A 539 -17.94 -54.78 -10.12
CA LYS A 539 -16.97 -53.72 -9.80
C LYS A 539 -17.47 -52.82 -8.66
N LYS A 540 -18.77 -52.54 -8.62
CA LYS A 540 -19.40 -51.87 -7.46
C LYS A 540 -19.19 -52.69 -6.20
N GLU A 541 -19.40 -54.01 -6.26
CA GLU A 541 -19.12 -54.94 -5.16
C GLU A 541 -17.64 -54.93 -4.75
N GLU A 542 -16.71 -54.91 -5.71
CA GLU A 542 -15.27 -54.80 -5.42
C GLU A 542 -14.92 -53.51 -4.66
N TRP A 543 -15.47 -52.36 -5.07
CA TRP A 543 -15.26 -51.09 -4.37
C TRP A 543 -15.92 -51.08 -2.98
N PHE A 544 -17.09 -51.69 -2.83
CA PHE A 544 -17.70 -51.83 -1.51
C PHE A 544 -16.89 -52.74 -0.58
N ASN A 545 -16.28 -53.81 -1.11
CA ASN A 545 -15.38 -54.65 -0.33
C ASN A 545 -14.19 -53.82 0.18
N TRP A 546 -13.68 -52.87 -0.61
CA TRP A 546 -12.62 -51.96 -0.16
C TRP A 546 -13.04 -51.06 1.00
N VAL A 547 -14.30 -50.61 1.01
CA VAL A 547 -14.89 -49.84 2.11
C VAL A 547 -15.11 -50.72 3.33
N ASP A 548 -15.58 -51.97 3.15
CA ASP A 548 -15.78 -52.93 4.24
C ASP A 548 -14.46 -53.42 4.86
N GLU A 549 -13.38 -53.50 4.07
CA GLU A 549 -12.01 -53.80 4.52
C GLU A 549 -11.39 -52.69 5.38
N GLY A 550 -11.83 -51.43 5.21
CA GLY A 550 -11.24 -50.26 5.86
C GLY A 550 -9.94 -49.77 5.18
N PRO A 551 -9.37 -48.64 5.63
CA PRO A 551 -8.15 -48.07 5.07
C PRO A 551 -6.93 -48.95 5.36
N LYS A 552 -6.06 -49.14 4.35
CA LYS A 552 -4.78 -49.86 4.54
C LYS A 552 -3.76 -48.91 5.14
N SER A 553 -3.65 -48.92 6.47
CA SER A 553 -2.63 -48.26 7.29
C SER A 553 -1.39 -47.72 6.53
N THR A 554 -1.29 -46.41 6.33
CA THR A 554 -0.01 -45.68 6.35
C THR A 554 0.36 -45.36 7.80
N SER A 555 0.57 -46.43 8.59
CA SER A 555 1.15 -46.31 9.92
C SER A 555 2.60 -45.86 9.80
N GLN A 556 2.85 -44.57 10.05
CA GLN A 556 4.08 -44.17 10.73
C GLN A 556 3.98 -42.88 11.57
N GLN A 557 2.78 -42.32 11.79
CA GLN A 557 2.56 -41.32 12.84
C GLN A 557 1.36 -41.63 13.75
N ALA A 558 1.06 -42.92 13.94
CA ALA A 558 0.17 -43.33 15.03
C ALA A 558 0.89 -43.07 16.37
N SER A 559 0.55 -41.96 17.01
CA SER A 559 0.88 -41.74 18.42
C SER A 559 0.41 -42.94 19.26
N PRO A 560 1.19 -43.48 20.22
CA PRO A 560 0.92 -44.76 20.88
C PRO A 560 -0.31 -44.82 21.83
N GLN A 561 -1.29 -43.92 21.72
CA GLN A 561 -2.36 -43.76 22.72
C GLN A 561 -3.78 -43.66 22.13
N ILE A 562 -4.01 -44.15 20.91
CA ILE A 562 -5.37 -44.24 20.35
C ILE A 562 -6.03 -45.51 20.94
N SER A 563 -7.12 -45.35 21.69
CA SER A 563 -7.84 -46.51 22.25
C SER A 563 -8.49 -47.34 21.12
N GLN A 564 -8.88 -48.59 21.39
CA GLN A 564 -9.54 -49.43 20.36
C GLN A 564 -10.95 -48.93 19.99
N LYS A 565 -11.55 -48.08 20.84
CA LYS A 565 -12.94 -47.57 20.70
C LYS A 565 -13.03 -46.38 19.73
N HIS A 566 -12.21 -45.35 19.94
CA HIS A 566 -11.09 -45.15 19.04
C HIS A 566 -11.12 -45.22 17.50
N GLU A 567 -10.06 -45.87 17.05
CA GLU A 567 -9.95 -46.49 15.75
C GLU A 567 -11.30 -46.98 15.16
N LYS A 568 -12.16 -47.68 15.92
CA LYS A 568 -13.49 -48.10 15.45
C LYS A 568 -14.45 -46.98 15.06
N ALA A 569 -14.52 -45.86 15.78
CA ALA A 569 -15.42 -44.76 15.37
C ALA A 569 -14.80 -43.88 14.27
N LEU A 570 -13.48 -43.69 14.25
CA LEU A 570 -12.80 -43.06 13.10
C LEU A 570 -13.00 -43.88 11.83
N LEU A 571 -12.88 -45.22 11.91
CA LEU A 571 -13.18 -46.13 10.82
C LEU A 571 -14.65 -46.06 10.40
N ALA A 572 -15.58 -45.95 11.35
CA ALA A 572 -17.01 -45.82 11.05
C ALA A 572 -17.37 -44.47 10.41
N GLN A 573 -16.72 -43.38 10.81
CA GLN A 573 -16.88 -42.05 10.22
C GLN A 573 -16.23 -41.99 8.84
N TRP A 574 -15.02 -42.52 8.67
CA TRP A 574 -14.38 -42.72 7.37
C TRP A 574 -15.25 -43.55 6.43
N MET A 575 -15.84 -44.63 6.94
CA MET A 575 -16.76 -45.48 6.17
C MET A 575 -18.03 -44.73 5.78
N LEU A 576 -18.60 -43.93 6.69
CA LEU A 576 -19.73 -43.06 6.38
C LEU A 576 -19.39 -42.06 5.28
N GLU A 577 -18.24 -41.40 5.35
CA GLU A 577 -17.77 -40.46 4.33
C GLU A 577 -17.66 -41.15 2.96
N LYS A 578 -17.01 -42.32 2.88
CA LYS A 578 -16.92 -43.09 1.63
C LYS A 578 -18.29 -43.48 1.09
N LEU A 579 -19.16 -44.02 1.93
CA LEU A 579 -20.51 -44.42 1.50
C LEU A 579 -21.38 -43.22 1.11
N TYR A 580 -21.15 -42.05 1.71
CA TYR A 580 -21.87 -40.83 1.39
C TYR A 580 -21.66 -40.39 -0.07
N TRP A 581 -20.46 -40.62 -0.61
CA TRP A 581 -20.15 -40.34 -2.02
C TRP A 581 -21.10 -41.11 -2.96
N VAL A 582 -21.39 -42.37 -2.67
CA VAL A 582 -22.19 -43.25 -3.53
C VAL A 582 -23.60 -43.52 -2.99
N ARG A 583 -24.11 -42.64 -2.13
CA ARG A 583 -25.36 -42.83 -1.36
C ARG A 583 -26.58 -43.17 -2.21
N GLU A 584 -26.64 -42.66 -3.44
CA GLU A 584 -27.76 -42.89 -4.37
C GLU A 584 -27.78 -44.32 -4.93
N HIS A 585 -26.68 -45.07 -4.82
CA HIS A 585 -26.52 -46.43 -5.35
C HIS A 585 -26.56 -47.52 -4.27
N LEU A 586 -26.75 -47.15 -3.01
CA LEU A 586 -26.78 -48.10 -1.90
C LEU A 586 -28.10 -48.89 -1.89
N LYS A 587 -28.02 -50.22 -1.90
CA LYS A 587 -29.19 -51.12 -1.87
C LYS A 587 -29.10 -52.14 -0.73
N GLY A 588 -30.26 -52.62 -0.29
CA GLY A 588 -30.39 -53.69 0.72
C GLY A 588 -29.61 -53.42 2.01
N LYS A 589 -28.88 -54.43 2.49
CA LYS A 589 -28.11 -54.38 3.76
C LYS A 589 -27.08 -53.23 3.82
N ARG A 590 -26.56 -52.77 2.68
CA ARG A 590 -25.61 -51.64 2.65
C ARG A 590 -26.29 -50.30 2.89
N ASN A 591 -27.49 -50.09 2.33
CA ASN A 591 -28.27 -48.90 2.65
C ASN A 591 -28.66 -48.89 4.13
N GLU A 592 -29.07 -50.03 4.69
CA GLU A 592 -29.32 -50.15 6.14
C GLU A 592 -28.08 -49.81 6.98
N LYS A 593 -26.88 -50.24 6.55
CA LYS A 593 -25.61 -49.92 7.21
C LYS A 593 -25.27 -48.43 7.10
N TYR A 594 -25.47 -47.82 5.93
CA TYR A 594 -25.29 -46.38 5.72
C TYR A 594 -26.25 -45.55 6.55
N GLN A 595 -27.56 -45.86 6.55
CA GLN A 595 -28.56 -45.15 7.36
C GLN A 595 -28.22 -45.22 8.84
N LYS A 596 -27.82 -46.40 9.35
CA LYS A 596 -27.33 -46.53 10.74
C LYS A 596 -26.11 -45.67 11.05
N LEU A 597 -25.18 -45.52 10.10
CA LEU A 597 -24.02 -44.65 10.27
C LEU A 597 -24.39 -43.17 10.18
N PHE A 598 -25.26 -42.80 9.24
CA PHE A 598 -25.76 -41.45 9.02
C PHE A 598 -26.59 -40.96 10.21
N ASP A 599 -27.51 -41.77 10.72
CA ASP A 599 -28.29 -41.48 11.94
C ASP A 599 -27.40 -41.29 13.16
N LYS A 600 -26.25 -41.98 13.20
CA LYS A 600 -25.31 -41.94 14.31
C LYS A 600 -24.37 -40.73 14.29
N PHE A 601 -23.91 -40.32 13.11
CA PHE A 601 -22.87 -39.28 12.98
C PHE A 601 -23.37 -38.00 12.30
N GLY A 602 -24.60 -37.98 11.78
CA GLY A 602 -25.18 -36.84 11.07
C GLY A 602 -24.63 -36.69 9.65
N HIS A 603 -25.00 -35.56 9.01
CA HIS A 603 -24.54 -35.22 7.67
C HIS A 603 -23.03 -34.92 7.69
N PRO A 604 -22.20 -35.65 6.92
CA PRO A 604 -20.77 -35.33 6.83
C PRO A 604 -20.58 -33.99 6.12
N LEU A 605 -20.22 -32.94 6.87
CA LEU A 605 -19.89 -31.61 6.33
C LEU A 605 -18.69 -31.75 5.36
N MET A 606 -18.91 -31.42 4.08
CA MET A 606 -17.91 -31.55 3.00
C MET A 606 -17.17 -32.89 3.02
N ALA A 607 -17.92 -34.00 2.94
CA ALA A 607 -17.43 -35.38 3.03
C ALA A 607 -16.28 -35.74 2.06
N ASP A 608 -16.20 -34.99 0.97
CA ASP A 608 -15.19 -35.04 -0.09
C ASP A 608 -13.89 -34.29 0.29
N ARG A 609 -13.94 -33.23 1.10
CA ARG A 609 -12.80 -32.33 1.34
C ARG A 609 -11.98 -32.63 2.59
N ASN A 610 -10.74 -32.14 2.58
CA ASN A 610 -9.91 -32.02 3.77
C ASN A 610 -10.11 -30.62 4.36
N ILE A 611 -10.94 -30.49 5.38
CA ILE A 611 -11.12 -29.21 6.06
C ILE A 611 -10.02 -29.04 7.12
N ILE A 612 -9.22 -27.96 7.02
CA ILE A 612 -8.52 -27.36 8.16
C ILE A 612 -9.06 -25.93 8.31
N THR A 613 -9.97 -25.73 9.27
CA THR A 613 -10.46 -24.40 9.62
C THR A 613 -9.47 -23.67 10.54
N PHE A 614 -8.57 -22.84 10.02
CA PHE A 614 -7.67 -22.01 10.86
C PHE A 614 -8.19 -20.59 11.19
N SER A 615 -9.48 -20.31 11.01
CA SER A 615 -10.16 -19.13 11.57
C SER A 615 -11.50 -19.43 12.24
N GLY A 616 -11.79 -20.71 12.46
CA GLY A 616 -12.79 -21.19 13.39
C GLY A 616 -12.21 -22.49 13.92
N ALA A 617 -11.89 -22.55 15.21
CA ALA A 617 -11.13 -23.64 15.82
C ALA A 617 -11.29 -25.00 15.09
N VAL A 618 -10.21 -25.50 14.48
CA VAL A 618 -10.15 -26.88 13.97
C VAL A 618 -10.58 -27.79 15.13
N GLY A 619 -11.74 -28.44 14.98
CA GLY A 619 -12.34 -29.30 16.01
C GLY A 619 -13.83 -29.05 16.32
N THR A 620 -14.55 -28.11 15.70
CA THR A 620 -15.89 -27.69 16.18
C THR A 620 -17.11 -28.45 15.64
N GLN A 621 -17.00 -29.71 15.20
CA GLN A 621 -18.24 -30.48 14.95
C GLN A 621 -18.95 -30.77 16.28
N SER A 622 -20.25 -30.48 16.36
CA SER A 622 -21.08 -30.87 17.52
C SER A 622 -21.58 -32.31 17.33
N PRO A 623 -21.45 -33.19 18.34
CA PRO A 623 -22.04 -34.52 18.34
C PRO A 623 -23.57 -34.51 18.48
N PHE A 624 -24.18 -33.34 18.72
CA PHE A 624 -25.61 -33.15 18.87
C PHE A 624 -26.03 -31.89 18.09
N PRO A 625 -26.48 -32.02 16.83
CA PRO A 625 -26.78 -30.88 15.96
C PRO A 625 -27.96 -30.03 16.45
N LEU A 626 -27.99 -28.75 16.07
CA LEU A 626 -29.02 -27.78 16.48
C LEU A 626 -30.46 -28.26 16.21
N VAL A 627 -30.72 -28.76 14.99
CA VAL A 627 -32.05 -29.27 14.58
C VAL A 627 -32.51 -30.44 15.45
N GLU A 628 -31.57 -31.19 16.03
CA GLU A 628 -31.90 -32.27 16.95
C GLU A 628 -32.12 -31.73 18.37
N MET A 629 -31.31 -30.78 18.85
CA MET A 629 -31.52 -30.09 20.13
C MET A 629 -32.92 -29.46 20.23
N GLN A 630 -33.41 -28.85 19.13
CA GLN A 630 -34.74 -28.25 19.03
C GLN A 630 -35.91 -29.21 19.27
N LYS A 631 -35.68 -30.53 19.20
CA LYS A 631 -36.71 -31.54 19.48
C LYS A 631 -36.88 -31.87 20.95
N TYR A 632 -35.95 -31.40 21.80
CA TYR A 632 -35.93 -31.69 23.23
C TYR A 632 -36.17 -30.41 24.05
N SER A 633 -36.59 -30.58 25.29
CA SER A 633 -36.63 -29.50 26.27
C SER A 633 -35.21 -29.05 26.65
N PHE A 634 -35.08 -27.84 27.22
CA PHE A 634 -33.81 -27.29 27.67
C PHE A 634 -33.08 -28.23 28.66
N GLU A 635 -33.81 -28.82 29.60
CA GLU A 635 -33.29 -29.78 30.58
C GLU A 635 -32.72 -31.05 29.93
N GLU A 636 -33.46 -31.62 28.99
CA GLU A 636 -33.04 -32.81 28.25
C GLU A 636 -31.81 -32.52 27.38
N VAL A 637 -31.72 -31.32 26.78
CA VAL A 637 -30.54 -30.89 26.02
C VAL A 637 -29.33 -30.77 26.94
N VAL A 638 -29.46 -30.10 28.09
CA VAL A 638 -28.36 -29.97 29.06
C VAL A 638 -27.86 -31.33 29.55
N ILE A 639 -28.76 -32.25 29.91
CA ILE A 639 -28.37 -33.62 30.31
C ILE A 639 -27.59 -34.31 29.19
N LYS A 640 -28.05 -34.20 27.94
CA LYS A 640 -27.40 -34.86 26.79
C LYS A 640 -26.03 -34.27 26.47
N ILE A 641 -25.86 -32.94 26.52
CA ILE A 641 -24.56 -32.32 26.20
C ILE A 641 -23.53 -32.54 27.31
N CYS A 642 -23.95 -32.53 28.58
CA CYS A 642 -23.02 -32.61 29.71
C CYS A 642 -22.59 -34.04 30.05
N THR A 643 -23.38 -35.05 29.68
CA THR A 643 -23.01 -36.47 29.81
C THR A 643 -22.20 -36.99 28.62
N TRP A 644 -22.11 -36.19 27.56
CA TRP A 644 -21.32 -36.54 26.39
C TRP A 644 -19.83 -36.40 26.70
N THR A 645 -19.09 -37.48 26.44
CA THR A 645 -17.62 -37.49 26.55
C THR A 645 -17.01 -37.88 25.21
N PRO A 646 -15.96 -37.19 24.75
CA PRO A 646 -15.32 -37.50 23.49
C PRO A 646 -14.74 -38.91 23.57
N THR A 647 -15.25 -39.81 22.74
CA THR A 647 -14.82 -41.21 22.83
C THR A 647 -13.35 -41.44 22.45
N GLN A 648 -12.50 -40.43 22.10
CA GLN A 648 -12.45 -39.58 20.87
C GLN A 648 -11.41 -38.39 20.79
N SER A 649 -10.12 -38.41 21.19
CA SER A 649 -9.08 -37.41 20.83
C SER A 649 -8.50 -37.59 19.40
N ALA A 650 -9.20 -37.10 18.38
CA ALA A 650 -8.65 -36.82 17.05
C ALA A 650 -9.11 -35.44 16.55
N ILE A 651 -8.33 -34.81 15.66
CA ILE A 651 -8.54 -33.42 15.19
C ILE A 651 -9.86 -33.24 14.41
N THR A 652 -10.45 -34.33 13.89
CA THR A 652 -11.68 -34.33 13.05
C THR A 652 -12.94 -34.87 13.74
N THR A 653 -12.85 -35.24 15.02
CA THR A 653 -14.02 -35.78 15.75
C THR A 653 -14.81 -34.68 16.43
N PRO A 654 -16.12 -34.89 16.71
CA PRO A 654 -16.88 -33.93 17.47
C PRO A 654 -16.15 -33.56 18.76
N SER A 655 -16.11 -32.28 19.10
CA SER A 655 -15.40 -31.80 20.29
C SER A 655 -16.36 -31.18 21.29
N VAL A 656 -15.87 -31.04 22.51
CA VAL A 656 -16.58 -30.31 23.56
C VAL A 656 -16.78 -28.85 23.14
N THR A 657 -15.81 -28.22 22.47
CA THR A 657 -15.93 -26.85 21.94
C THR A 657 -17.02 -26.75 20.87
N GLY A 658 -17.05 -27.67 19.90
CA GLY A 658 -18.09 -27.73 18.88
C GLY A 658 -19.49 -27.96 19.45
N LEU A 659 -19.62 -28.88 20.41
CA LEU A 659 -20.86 -29.13 21.14
C LEU A 659 -21.34 -27.86 21.88
N ALA A 660 -20.41 -27.13 22.49
CA ALA A 660 -20.72 -25.94 23.25
C ALA A 660 -21.12 -24.75 22.35
N ASP A 661 -20.51 -24.61 21.17
CA ASP A 661 -20.90 -23.62 20.17
C ASP A 661 -22.33 -23.87 19.66
N THR A 662 -22.65 -25.10 19.26
CA THR A 662 -24.02 -25.47 18.84
C THR A 662 -25.03 -25.33 19.98
N PHE A 663 -24.64 -25.65 21.23
CA PHE A 663 -25.48 -25.36 22.39
C PHE A 663 -25.73 -23.85 22.56
N GLY A 664 -24.71 -23.02 22.32
CA GLY A 664 -24.87 -21.56 22.28
C GLY A 664 -25.90 -21.12 21.23
N GLU A 665 -25.82 -21.66 20.01
CA GLU A 665 -26.82 -21.40 18.97
C GLU A 665 -28.24 -21.77 19.42
N PHE A 666 -28.41 -22.95 20.02
CA PHE A 666 -29.70 -23.39 20.58
C PHE A 666 -30.22 -22.41 21.65
N VAL A 667 -29.36 -22.00 22.59
CA VAL A 667 -29.75 -21.03 23.64
C VAL A 667 -30.17 -19.68 23.04
N SER A 668 -29.55 -19.29 21.92
CA SER A 668 -29.82 -18.01 21.25
C SER A 668 -31.26 -17.89 20.73
N GLU A 669 -31.92 -19.00 20.40
CA GLU A 669 -33.26 -19.03 19.81
C GLU A 669 -34.39 -18.75 20.83
N ASN A 670 -34.18 -19.07 22.12
CA ASN A 670 -35.22 -18.96 23.14
C ASN A 670 -34.71 -18.48 24.51
N ARG A 671 -33.89 -17.43 24.50
CA ARG A 671 -33.22 -16.87 25.69
C ARG A 671 -34.16 -16.58 26.86
N PHE A 672 -35.35 -16.01 26.61
CA PHE A 672 -36.31 -15.67 27.67
C PHE A 672 -36.88 -16.91 28.38
N SER A 673 -37.18 -17.99 27.65
CA SER A 673 -37.70 -19.20 28.28
C SER A 673 -36.60 -19.94 29.03
N PHE A 674 -35.40 -20.03 28.45
CA PHE A 674 -34.28 -20.76 29.05
C PHE A 674 -33.70 -20.06 30.28
N SER A 675 -33.78 -18.74 30.35
CA SER A 675 -33.31 -17.99 31.52
C SER A 675 -34.00 -18.34 32.83
N LYS A 676 -35.28 -18.76 32.76
CA LYS A 676 -36.08 -19.16 33.93
C LYS A 676 -35.67 -20.51 34.53
N ASN A 677 -34.85 -21.29 33.81
CA ASN A 677 -34.41 -22.62 34.21
C ASN A 677 -32.87 -22.71 34.26
N ALA A 678 -32.17 -21.59 34.49
CA ALA A 678 -30.71 -21.55 34.49
C ALA A 678 -30.07 -22.50 35.52
N LYS A 679 -30.78 -22.79 36.64
CA LYS A 679 -30.31 -23.70 37.71
C LYS A 679 -30.01 -25.13 37.23
N VAL A 680 -30.55 -25.54 36.09
CA VAL A 680 -30.26 -26.85 35.47
C VAL A 680 -28.78 -26.98 35.10
N LEU A 681 -28.09 -25.85 34.88
CA LEU A 681 -26.66 -25.80 34.57
C LEU A 681 -25.74 -25.90 35.81
N ILE A 682 -26.31 -25.98 37.02
CA ILE A 682 -25.53 -26.26 38.24
C ILE A 682 -24.90 -27.66 38.14
N ASN A 683 -23.64 -27.78 38.55
CA ASN A 683 -22.80 -28.99 38.43
C ASN A 683 -22.50 -29.43 36.98
N GLN A 684 -22.71 -28.56 35.98
CA GLN A 684 -22.37 -28.87 34.59
C GLN A 684 -20.99 -28.32 34.19
N PRO A 685 -20.36 -28.83 33.11
CA PRO A 685 -19.04 -28.38 32.67
C PRO A 685 -18.98 -26.89 32.30
N ALA A 686 -17.87 -26.21 32.64
CA ALA A 686 -17.72 -24.75 32.56
C ALA A 686 -18.00 -24.19 31.17
N ILE A 687 -17.51 -24.85 30.12
CA ILE A 687 -17.66 -24.40 28.73
C ILE A 687 -19.13 -24.26 28.28
N PHE A 688 -20.04 -25.12 28.75
CA PHE A 688 -21.46 -25.02 28.43
C PHE A 688 -22.12 -23.89 29.22
N VAL A 689 -21.76 -23.77 30.51
CA VAL A 689 -22.22 -22.67 31.36
C VAL A 689 -21.79 -21.33 30.76
N ARG A 690 -20.53 -21.22 30.32
CA ARG A 690 -20.02 -20.03 29.63
C ARG A 690 -20.82 -19.69 28.38
N LYS A 691 -21.01 -20.66 27.48
CA LYS A 691 -21.77 -20.43 26.23
C LYS A 691 -23.20 -19.97 26.49
N TYR A 692 -23.84 -20.54 27.52
CA TYR A 692 -25.14 -20.07 27.97
C TYR A 692 -25.10 -18.59 28.45
N LEU A 693 -24.14 -18.23 29.31
CA LEU A 693 -24.00 -16.86 29.83
C LEU A 693 -23.64 -15.85 28.72
N GLU A 694 -22.80 -16.23 27.76
CA GLU A 694 -22.48 -15.44 26.56
C GLU A 694 -23.76 -15.12 25.77
N GLN A 695 -24.66 -16.09 25.58
CA GLN A 695 -25.91 -15.88 24.86
C GLN A 695 -26.93 -15.02 25.63
N MET A 696 -26.98 -15.16 26.97
CA MET A 696 -27.78 -14.26 27.81
C MET A 696 -27.26 -12.82 27.72
N THR A 697 -25.94 -12.65 27.74
CA THR A 697 -25.28 -11.35 27.57
C THR A 697 -25.62 -10.73 26.21
N CYS A 698 -25.52 -11.49 25.11
CA CYS A 698 -25.92 -11.06 23.77
C CYS A 698 -27.40 -10.65 23.71
N GLY A 699 -28.30 -11.40 24.36
CA GLY A 699 -29.72 -11.06 24.43
C GLY A 699 -29.97 -9.72 25.13
N ILE A 700 -29.33 -9.49 26.28
CA ILE A 700 -29.44 -8.23 27.04
C ILE A 700 -28.90 -7.04 26.21
N ARG A 701 -27.73 -7.19 25.59
CA ARG A 701 -27.16 -6.16 24.69
C ARG A 701 -28.05 -5.87 23.49
N SER A 702 -28.82 -6.87 23.04
CA SER A 702 -29.83 -6.74 21.97
C SER A 702 -31.18 -6.20 22.48
N ARG A 703 -31.22 -5.59 23.66
CA ARG A 703 -32.41 -4.99 24.31
C ARG A 703 -33.52 -5.99 24.67
N MET A 704 -33.21 -7.28 24.80
CA MET A 704 -34.14 -8.27 25.33
C MET A 704 -34.15 -8.22 26.86
N LYS A 705 -35.33 -8.07 27.47
CA LYS A 705 -35.48 -8.18 28.93
C LYS A 705 -35.49 -9.66 29.34
N ILE A 706 -34.48 -10.09 30.08
CA ILE A 706 -34.26 -11.49 30.47
C ILE A 706 -34.48 -11.64 32.00
N PRO A 707 -35.31 -12.59 32.47
CA PRO A 707 -35.41 -12.93 33.89
C PRO A 707 -34.04 -13.33 34.48
N LEU A 708 -33.66 -12.72 35.62
CA LEU A 708 -32.28 -12.82 36.15
C LEU A 708 -32.14 -13.74 37.37
N GLU A 709 -33.22 -14.10 38.05
CA GLU A 709 -33.20 -14.75 39.37
C GLU A 709 -32.41 -16.07 39.35
N ASP A 710 -32.72 -16.93 38.39
CA ASP A 710 -32.06 -18.21 38.22
C ASP A 710 -30.65 -18.07 37.64
N ILE A 711 -30.43 -17.08 36.77
CA ILE A 711 -29.11 -16.78 36.19
C ILE A 711 -28.14 -16.33 37.27
N LEU A 712 -28.55 -15.41 38.15
CA LEU A 712 -27.70 -14.93 39.25
C LEU A 712 -27.41 -16.04 40.26
N THR A 713 -28.37 -16.94 40.50
CA THR A 713 -28.15 -18.15 41.32
C THR A 713 -27.08 -19.07 40.70
N LEU A 714 -27.14 -19.28 39.38
CA LEU A 714 -26.13 -20.04 38.66
C LEU A 714 -24.75 -19.37 38.75
N CYS A 715 -24.68 -18.05 38.54
CA CYS A 715 -23.44 -17.28 38.66
C CYS A 715 -22.82 -17.40 40.07
N ASP A 716 -23.63 -17.34 41.13
CA ASP A 716 -23.16 -17.47 42.52
C ASP A 716 -22.53 -18.85 42.75
N TRP A 717 -23.19 -19.91 42.28
CA TRP A 717 -22.68 -21.27 42.35
C TRP A 717 -21.38 -21.45 41.55
N VAL A 718 -21.25 -20.84 40.37
CA VAL A 718 -20.01 -20.90 39.55
C VAL A 718 -18.82 -20.29 40.30
N ILE A 719 -19.04 -19.18 41.02
CA ILE A 719 -17.96 -18.52 41.77
C ILE A 719 -17.56 -19.33 43.01
N ASP A 720 -18.44 -20.17 43.57
CA ASP A 720 -18.08 -21.12 44.64
C ASP A 720 -17.12 -22.23 44.18
N GLN A 721 -17.05 -22.50 42.87
CA GLN A 721 -16.15 -23.51 42.33
C GLN A 721 -14.72 -22.99 42.27
N ASP A 722 -13.73 -23.81 42.57
CA ASP A 722 -12.31 -23.45 42.41
C ASP A 722 -11.99 -23.16 40.92
N ALA A 723 -11.43 -21.98 40.65
CA ALA A 723 -11.14 -21.46 39.31
C ALA A 723 -10.30 -22.42 38.47
N SER A 724 -9.36 -23.10 39.14
CA SER A 724 -8.36 -23.99 38.53
C SER A 724 -8.89 -25.39 38.30
N VAL A 725 -10.02 -25.75 38.91
CA VAL A 725 -10.61 -27.07 38.78
C VAL A 725 -11.03 -27.28 37.33
N ARG A 726 -10.45 -28.32 36.77
CA ARG A 726 -10.74 -28.75 35.42
C ARG A 726 -12.15 -29.33 35.37
N THR A 727 -12.97 -28.84 34.44
CA THR A 727 -14.38 -29.27 34.29
C THR A 727 -14.62 -30.08 33.03
N THR A 728 -13.64 -30.10 32.13
CA THR A 728 -13.66 -30.87 30.89
C THR A 728 -12.56 -31.93 30.90
N PRO A 729 -12.75 -33.11 30.29
CA PRO A 729 -11.70 -34.14 30.23
C PRO A 729 -10.38 -33.65 29.61
N ALA A 730 -9.25 -34.25 30.01
CA ALA A 730 -7.94 -34.02 29.39
C ALA A 730 -7.94 -34.35 27.89
N GLN A 731 -7.39 -33.45 27.06
CA GLN A 731 -7.29 -33.63 25.61
C GLN A 731 -5.83 -33.44 25.17
N LYS A 732 -5.42 -34.05 24.06
CA LYS A 732 -4.00 -34.05 23.66
C LYS A 732 -3.49 -32.72 23.09
N ASP A 733 -4.38 -31.88 22.55
CA ASP A 733 -4.05 -30.61 21.88
C ASP A 733 -4.58 -29.42 22.71
N GLU A 734 -3.98 -29.19 23.88
CA GLU A 734 -4.56 -28.45 25.01
C GLU A 734 -4.48 -26.91 24.95
N GLY A 735 -3.79 -26.32 23.97
CA GLY A 735 -3.42 -24.89 24.01
C GLY A 735 -4.57 -23.87 23.92
N LEU A 736 -5.76 -24.27 23.46
CA LEU A 736 -6.88 -23.36 23.15
C LEU A 736 -8.24 -23.80 23.73
N VAL A 737 -8.30 -24.87 24.52
CA VAL A 737 -9.56 -25.40 25.08
C VAL A 737 -9.89 -24.72 26.41
N ASP A 738 -11.17 -24.46 26.63
CA ASP A 738 -11.72 -23.97 27.90
C ASP A 738 -11.71 -25.09 28.96
N GLN A 739 -10.66 -25.13 29.77
CA GLN A 739 -10.39 -26.27 30.65
C GLN A 739 -11.04 -26.14 32.04
N ASN A 740 -11.26 -24.93 32.52
CA ASN A 740 -11.58 -24.64 33.92
C ASN A 740 -12.63 -23.53 34.04
N TRP A 741 -12.87 -23.02 35.25
CA TRP A 741 -13.92 -22.02 35.48
C TRP A 741 -13.52 -20.59 35.12
N GLN A 742 -12.24 -20.31 34.80
CA GLN A 742 -11.74 -18.94 34.68
C GLN A 742 -12.43 -18.15 33.56
N TRP A 743 -12.55 -18.71 32.35
CA TRP A 743 -13.23 -18.02 31.25
C TRP A 743 -14.74 -17.87 31.48
N THR A 744 -15.34 -18.81 32.21
CA THR A 744 -16.75 -18.70 32.61
C THR A 744 -16.93 -17.54 33.59
N ARG A 745 -16.03 -17.39 34.56
CA ARG A 745 -16.01 -16.28 35.53
C ARG A 745 -15.81 -14.93 34.84
N ASP A 746 -14.93 -14.83 33.85
CA ASP A 746 -14.79 -13.65 32.98
C ASP A 746 -16.10 -13.30 32.26
N SER A 747 -16.83 -14.32 31.80
CA SER A 747 -18.12 -14.16 31.13
C SER A 747 -19.22 -13.72 32.10
N ILE A 748 -19.14 -14.11 33.38
CA ILE A 748 -19.98 -13.55 34.45
C ILE A 748 -19.73 -12.05 34.57
N SER A 749 -18.48 -11.59 34.62
CA SER A 749 -18.19 -10.14 34.67
C SER A 749 -18.81 -9.38 33.49
N GLN A 750 -18.72 -9.92 32.27
CA GLN A 750 -19.32 -9.32 31.07
C GLN A 750 -20.87 -9.34 31.11
N LEU A 751 -21.47 -10.39 31.66
CA LEU A 751 -22.91 -10.47 31.90
C LEU A 751 -23.37 -9.41 32.91
N LEU A 752 -22.68 -9.29 34.05
CA LEU A 752 -23.01 -8.30 35.09
C LEU A 752 -22.89 -6.87 34.55
N LYS A 753 -21.83 -6.58 33.78
CA LYS A 753 -21.69 -5.32 33.04
C LYS A 753 -22.91 -5.07 32.13
N ALA A 754 -23.28 -6.05 31.30
CA ALA A 754 -24.41 -5.92 30.39
C ALA A 754 -25.76 -5.72 31.12
N ILE A 755 -25.97 -6.39 32.25
CA ILE A 755 -27.16 -6.18 33.10
C ILE A 755 -27.24 -4.73 33.58
N CYS A 756 -26.13 -4.20 34.11
CA CYS A 756 -26.08 -2.82 34.62
C CYS A 756 -26.20 -1.77 33.52
N GLU A 757 -25.69 -2.04 32.32
CA GLU A 757 -25.78 -1.13 31.16
C GLU A 757 -27.13 -1.21 30.41
N ALA A 758 -27.98 -2.19 30.72
CA ALA A 758 -29.23 -2.41 30.01
C ALA A 758 -30.23 -1.26 30.21
N LYS A 759 -30.65 -0.64 29.10
CA LYS A 759 -31.64 0.46 29.06
C LYS A 759 -32.94 0.06 28.40
N THR A 760 -34.04 0.72 28.80
CA THR A 760 -35.34 0.65 28.14
C THR A 760 -35.23 1.07 26.66
N ASN A 761 -36.20 0.70 25.83
CA ASN A 761 -36.13 0.93 24.38
C ASN A 761 -35.99 2.41 23.96
N ASP A 762 -36.50 3.32 24.79
CA ASP A 762 -36.40 4.78 24.65
C ASP A 762 -35.09 5.35 25.23
N ASN A 763 -34.20 4.49 25.76
CA ASN A 763 -32.92 4.81 26.35
C ASN A 763 -32.98 5.72 27.60
N THR A 764 -34.13 5.78 28.27
CA THR A 764 -34.35 6.72 29.39
C THR A 764 -34.11 6.11 30.76
N LYS A 765 -34.36 4.81 30.96
CA LYS A 765 -34.29 4.17 32.29
C LYS A 765 -33.56 2.82 32.25
N PRO A 766 -32.94 2.40 33.37
CA PRO A 766 -32.43 1.04 33.51
C PRO A 766 -33.54 -0.02 33.35
N VAL A 767 -33.23 -1.13 32.69
CA VAL A 767 -34.18 -2.25 32.51
C VAL A 767 -34.46 -2.99 33.82
N TYR A 768 -33.42 -3.14 34.63
CA TYR A 768 -33.44 -3.86 35.91
C TYR A 768 -33.37 -2.86 37.07
N PRO A 769 -34.37 -2.81 37.95
CA PRO A 769 -34.37 -1.91 39.11
C PRO A 769 -33.29 -2.27 40.13
N ALA A 770 -32.61 -1.26 40.68
CA ALA A 770 -31.58 -1.47 41.70
C ALA A 770 -32.10 -2.17 42.96
N VAL A 771 -33.33 -1.85 43.39
CA VAL A 771 -33.93 -2.41 44.61
C VAL A 771 -34.02 -3.94 44.60
N ASP A 772 -34.14 -4.55 43.41
CA ASP A 772 -34.33 -5.99 43.26
C ASP A 772 -33.00 -6.76 43.19
N PHE A 773 -31.96 -6.17 42.60
CA PHE A 773 -30.75 -6.92 42.22
C PHE A 773 -29.43 -6.37 42.79
N LYS A 774 -29.44 -5.21 43.46
CA LYS A 774 -28.23 -4.54 43.98
C LYS A 774 -27.32 -5.49 44.77
N GLN A 775 -27.87 -6.13 45.80
CA GLN A 775 -27.11 -6.99 46.70
C GLN A 775 -26.54 -8.22 45.97
N SER A 776 -27.36 -8.85 45.12
CA SER A 776 -26.98 -10.06 44.39
C SER A 776 -25.87 -9.78 43.38
N ILE A 777 -26.00 -8.72 42.58
CA ILE A 777 -24.98 -8.32 41.59
C ILE A 777 -23.68 -7.95 42.29
N TRP A 778 -23.74 -7.13 43.35
CA TRP A 778 -22.52 -6.71 44.05
C TRP A 778 -21.80 -7.87 44.73
N ASN A 779 -22.52 -8.79 45.36
CA ASN A 779 -21.90 -9.97 45.99
C ASN A 779 -21.07 -10.77 44.97
N LEU A 780 -21.57 -10.94 43.74
CA LEU A 780 -20.84 -11.62 42.67
C LEU A 780 -19.57 -10.84 42.26
N ILE A 781 -19.69 -9.52 42.06
CA ILE A 781 -18.54 -8.65 41.72
C ILE A 781 -17.47 -8.71 42.80
N LYS A 782 -17.85 -8.57 44.08
CA LYS A 782 -16.92 -8.60 45.22
C LYS A 782 -16.17 -9.93 45.31
N ARG A 783 -16.88 -11.04 45.10
CA ARG A 783 -16.28 -12.38 45.14
C ARG A 783 -15.33 -12.60 43.97
N LEU A 784 -15.71 -12.20 42.76
CA LEU A 784 -14.84 -12.25 41.57
C LEU A 784 -13.59 -11.39 41.74
N ALA A 785 -13.70 -10.24 42.41
CA ALA A 785 -12.57 -9.36 42.65
C ALA A 785 -11.58 -9.97 43.66
N ASN A 786 -12.05 -10.62 44.72
CA ASN A 786 -11.17 -11.20 45.74
C ASN A 786 -10.47 -12.51 45.31
N ASP A 787 -10.72 -12.97 44.08
CA ASP A 787 -10.13 -14.20 43.55
C ASP A 787 -8.84 -13.90 42.77
N SER A 788 -7.80 -14.71 42.99
CA SER A 788 -6.48 -14.52 42.39
C SER A 788 -6.38 -15.30 41.08
N ALA A 789 -7.09 -14.81 40.06
CA ALA A 789 -7.11 -15.41 38.73
C ALA A 789 -5.79 -15.19 37.95
N CYS A 790 -5.30 -16.22 37.25
CA CYS A 790 -4.16 -16.11 36.33
C CYS A 790 -4.53 -15.30 35.07
N THR A 791 -3.86 -14.17 34.85
CA THR A 791 -3.99 -13.35 33.64
C THR A 791 -3.34 -14.06 32.44
N PHE A 792 -4.14 -14.55 31.48
CA PHE A 792 -3.67 -15.34 30.34
C PHE A 792 -3.03 -14.53 29.20
N ILE A 793 -3.09 -13.19 29.24
CA ILE A 793 -2.56 -12.34 28.19
C ILE A 793 -1.79 -11.18 28.84
N SER A 794 -0.46 -11.28 28.84
CA SER A 794 0.42 -10.13 29.00
C SER A 794 1.09 -9.92 27.65
N PRO A 795 0.69 -8.92 26.85
CA PRO A 795 1.53 -8.47 25.76
C PRO A 795 2.89 -8.09 26.34
N SER A 796 3.98 -8.44 25.68
CA SER A 796 5.32 -8.00 26.09
C SER A 796 5.37 -6.47 26.09
N THR A 797 5.25 -5.85 27.26
CA THR A 797 5.38 -4.40 27.46
C THR A 797 6.80 -3.89 27.18
N ASP A 798 7.74 -4.79 26.92
CA ASP A 798 9.17 -4.52 26.75
C ASP A 798 9.51 -3.58 25.57
N ASN A 799 8.58 -3.41 24.61
CA ASN A 799 8.82 -2.61 23.40
C ASN A 799 8.29 -1.16 23.46
N TYR A 800 7.56 -0.76 24.52
CA TYR A 800 6.92 0.56 24.57
C TYR A 800 7.32 1.39 25.79
N SER A 801 7.44 2.70 25.57
CA SER A 801 7.65 3.63 26.67
C SER A 801 6.30 3.94 27.34
N PRO A 802 6.17 3.78 28.67
CA PRO A 802 4.89 3.94 29.38
C PRO A 802 4.35 5.38 29.32
N TYR A 803 5.18 6.36 28.97
CA TYR A 803 4.78 7.75 28.76
C TYR A 803 3.84 7.94 27.57
N PHE A 804 3.94 7.06 26.57
CA PHE A 804 3.31 7.25 25.26
C PHE A 804 2.31 6.14 24.93
N HIS A 805 2.10 5.20 25.84
CA HIS A 805 1.29 4.00 25.66
C HIS A 805 0.02 4.06 26.49
N ASP A 806 -1.13 3.79 25.85
CA ASP A 806 -2.39 3.58 26.55
C ASP A 806 -2.57 2.09 26.85
N PHE A 807 -2.92 1.76 28.10
CA PHE A 807 -2.95 0.38 28.60
C PHE A 807 -4.37 -0.21 28.61
N ILE A 808 -5.32 0.44 27.92
CA ILE A 808 -6.73 0.04 27.97
C ILE A 808 -6.97 -1.33 27.32
N GLU A 809 -6.22 -1.67 26.27
CA GLU A 809 -6.35 -2.95 25.57
C GLU A 809 -5.94 -4.12 26.48
N GLU A 810 -4.91 -3.95 27.29
CA GLU A 810 -4.48 -4.90 28.32
C GLU A 810 -5.55 -5.04 29.41
N GLY A 811 -6.19 -3.92 29.80
CA GLY A 811 -7.26 -3.89 30.79
C GLY A 811 -8.48 -4.69 30.35
N ILE A 812 -9.06 -4.38 29.20
CA ILE A 812 -10.30 -5.02 28.71
C ILE A 812 -10.14 -6.52 28.42
N ASN A 813 -8.91 -6.97 28.15
CA ASN A 813 -8.61 -8.36 27.86
C ASN A 813 -8.18 -9.18 29.11
N SER A 814 -8.02 -8.52 30.27
CA SER A 814 -7.66 -9.18 31.54
C SER A 814 -8.88 -9.55 32.39
N SER A 815 -8.77 -10.65 33.17
CA SER A 815 -9.83 -11.06 34.11
C SER A 815 -10.11 -10.00 35.17
N GLU A 816 -9.07 -9.42 35.77
CA GLU A 816 -9.17 -8.32 36.73
C GLU A 816 -9.85 -7.09 36.11
N GLY A 817 -9.42 -6.67 34.92
CA GLY A 817 -9.99 -5.51 34.24
C GLY A 817 -11.48 -5.69 33.92
N LYS A 818 -11.90 -6.89 33.48
CA LYS A 818 -13.33 -7.20 33.26
C LYS A 818 -14.16 -7.09 34.55
N VAL A 819 -13.62 -7.49 35.70
CA VAL A 819 -14.30 -7.31 37.00
C VAL A 819 -14.44 -5.83 37.34
N PHE A 820 -13.41 -5.01 37.11
CA PHE A 820 -13.48 -3.57 37.31
C PHE A 820 -14.45 -2.90 36.33
N GLU A 821 -14.52 -3.33 35.06
CA GLU A 821 -15.54 -2.85 34.13
C GLU A 821 -16.96 -3.13 34.65
N ALA A 822 -17.20 -4.33 35.19
CA ALA A 822 -18.48 -4.68 35.80
C ALA A 822 -18.77 -3.83 37.06
N ALA A 823 -17.77 -3.58 37.91
CA ALA A 823 -17.90 -2.74 39.10
C ALA A 823 -18.25 -1.28 38.74
N PHE A 824 -17.62 -0.71 37.71
CA PHE A 824 -17.94 0.64 37.25
C PHE A 824 -19.29 0.71 36.54
N ALA A 825 -19.68 -0.32 35.78
CA ALA A 825 -21.03 -0.41 35.23
C ALA A 825 -22.09 -0.49 36.34
N TYR A 826 -21.83 -1.27 37.40
CA TYR A 826 -22.68 -1.31 38.60
C TYR A 826 -22.78 0.06 39.27
N ALA A 827 -21.66 0.75 39.47
CA ALA A 827 -21.64 2.09 40.08
C ALA A 827 -22.48 3.09 39.27
N ARG A 828 -22.34 3.09 37.94
CA ARG A 828 -23.16 3.90 37.04
C ARG A 828 -24.65 3.52 37.15
N TRP A 829 -24.95 2.24 37.17
CA TRP A 829 -26.33 1.74 37.26
C TRP A 829 -27.01 2.17 38.57
N ILE A 830 -26.33 2.10 39.72
CA ILE A 830 -26.85 2.63 40.99
C ILE A 830 -27.07 4.14 40.89
N ALA A 831 -26.09 4.86 40.33
CA ALA A 831 -26.21 6.31 40.17
C ALA A 831 -27.42 6.71 39.32
N GLU A 832 -27.66 6.01 38.21
CA GLU A 832 -28.82 6.25 37.34
C GLU A 832 -30.15 5.88 37.99
N ASN A 833 -30.23 4.76 38.71
CA ASN A 833 -31.46 4.37 39.43
C ASN A 833 -31.84 5.40 40.51
N ASN A 834 -30.84 6.07 41.08
CA ASN A 834 -31.02 7.10 42.11
C ASN A 834 -31.16 8.53 41.53
N GLY A 835 -31.21 8.68 40.19
CA GLY A 835 -31.37 10.00 39.53
C GLY A 835 -30.17 10.93 39.65
N LEU A 836 -28.96 10.41 39.95
CA LEU A 836 -27.77 11.23 40.21
C LEU A 836 -27.23 11.98 38.98
N PHE A 837 -27.74 11.68 37.79
CA PHE A 837 -27.37 12.36 36.53
C PHE A 837 -28.48 13.32 36.02
N ASP A 838 -29.56 13.52 36.78
CA ASP A 838 -30.65 14.40 36.38
C ASP A 838 -30.27 15.88 36.54
N ARG A 839 -30.52 16.69 35.50
CA ARG A 839 -30.05 18.09 35.41
C ARG A 839 -30.59 19.04 36.48
N ASP A 840 -31.67 18.68 37.16
CA ASP A 840 -32.34 19.48 38.20
C ASP A 840 -31.98 19.08 39.64
N SER A 841 -31.20 18.01 39.85
CA SER A 841 -30.82 17.58 41.20
C SER A 841 -29.60 18.37 41.70
N SER A 842 -29.79 19.25 42.68
CA SER A 842 -28.71 19.84 43.50
C SER A 842 -27.98 18.82 44.39
N ASN A 843 -28.30 17.53 44.27
CA ASN A 843 -27.73 16.43 45.03
C ASN A 843 -26.62 15.75 44.23
N ILE A 844 -25.43 16.32 44.25
CA ILE A 844 -24.22 15.54 44.01
C ILE A 844 -24.17 14.48 45.12
N SER A 845 -24.09 13.19 44.77
CA SER A 845 -23.87 12.09 45.73
C SER A 845 -22.72 12.45 46.66
N GLN A 846 -22.92 12.32 47.98
CA GLN A 846 -21.85 12.50 48.96
C GLN A 846 -20.91 11.27 48.88
N ASP A 847 -19.89 11.33 48.03
CA ASP A 847 -18.70 10.45 48.04
C ASP A 847 -18.95 8.95 48.27
N PHE A 848 -19.60 8.30 47.30
CA PHE A 848 -19.99 6.89 47.32
C PHE A 848 -21.04 6.50 48.39
N GLU A 849 -21.78 7.43 49.01
CA GLU A 849 -22.80 7.09 50.01
C GLU A 849 -23.80 6.01 49.55
N GLU A 850 -24.20 6.05 48.28
CA GLU A 850 -25.13 5.09 47.69
C GLU A 850 -24.49 3.75 47.31
N MET A 851 -23.16 3.69 47.27
CA MET A 851 -22.37 2.52 46.84
C MET A 851 -21.03 2.42 47.59
N PRO A 852 -21.02 2.42 48.93
CA PRO A 852 -19.78 2.40 49.73
C PRO A 852 -18.93 1.17 49.43
N GLU A 853 -19.56 0.10 48.97
CA GLU A 853 -18.90 -1.12 48.58
C GLU A 853 -17.95 -0.96 47.37
N VAL A 854 -18.28 -0.11 46.40
CA VAL A 854 -17.41 0.21 45.25
C VAL A 854 -16.16 0.96 45.72
N LYS A 855 -16.33 1.90 46.66
CA LYS A 855 -15.23 2.65 47.28
C LYS A 855 -14.25 1.72 47.98
N GLU A 856 -14.76 0.80 48.81
CA GLU A 856 -13.93 -0.15 49.54
C GLU A 856 -13.18 -1.10 48.60
N LEU A 857 -13.81 -1.53 47.50
CA LEU A 857 -13.13 -2.31 46.47
C LEU A 857 -11.94 -1.55 45.88
N ILE A 858 -12.17 -0.35 45.33
CA ILE A 858 -11.11 0.45 44.72
C ILE A 858 -10.00 0.76 45.72
N LYS A 859 -10.37 1.14 46.95
CA LYS A 859 -9.41 1.45 48.02
C LYS A 859 -8.53 0.24 48.37
N THR A 860 -9.12 -0.92 48.62
CA THR A 860 -8.39 -2.15 48.98
C THR A 860 -7.36 -2.51 47.91
N PHE A 861 -7.76 -2.41 46.63
CA PHE A 861 -6.87 -2.71 45.52
C PHE A 861 -5.74 -1.70 45.35
N LEU A 862 -6.03 -0.40 45.48
CA LEU A 862 -5.00 0.64 45.44
C LEU A 862 -3.99 0.50 46.60
N GLU A 863 -4.45 0.14 47.80
CA GLU A 863 -3.59 -0.07 48.98
C GLU A 863 -2.74 -1.34 48.86
N SER A 864 -3.24 -2.38 48.18
CA SER A 864 -2.49 -3.63 47.97
C SER A 864 -1.26 -3.49 47.06
N GLY A 865 -1.25 -2.47 46.18
CA GLY A 865 -0.19 -2.27 45.18
C GLY A 865 -0.11 -3.35 44.08
N ASN A 866 -1.08 -4.27 44.02
CA ASN A 866 -1.04 -5.44 43.13
C ASN A 866 -1.77 -5.26 41.79
N LEU A 867 -2.31 -4.07 41.50
CA LEU A 867 -3.05 -3.83 40.27
C LEU A 867 -2.14 -3.86 39.04
N SER A 868 -2.56 -4.59 38.01
CA SER A 868 -1.92 -4.52 36.69
C SER A 868 -2.08 -3.12 36.06
N PRO A 869 -1.16 -2.70 35.17
CA PRO A 869 -1.32 -1.48 34.39
C PRO A 869 -2.67 -1.44 33.64
N GLY A 870 -3.11 -2.56 33.08
CA GLY A 870 -4.41 -2.65 32.41
C GLY A 870 -5.58 -2.34 33.34
N THR A 871 -5.59 -2.88 34.56
CA THR A 871 -6.64 -2.61 35.54
C THR A 871 -6.63 -1.14 35.98
N LEU A 872 -5.45 -0.53 36.15
CA LEU A 872 -5.31 0.90 36.43
C LEU A 872 -5.84 1.77 35.27
N ALA A 873 -5.65 1.35 34.02
CA ALA A 873 -6.22 2.03 32.85
C ALA A 873 -7.76 2.00 32.85
N ILE A 874 -8.40 0.90 33.26
CA ILE A 874 -9.87 0.84 33.42
C ILE A 874 -10.38 1.87 34.44
N ILE A 875 -9.64 2.07 35.55
CA ILE A 875 -9.96 3.12 36.53
C ILE A 875 -9.82 4.51 35.88
N GLY A 876 -8.72 4.75 35.17
CA GLY A 876 -8.47 6.00 34.45
C GLY A 876 -9.55 6.34 33.42
N PHE A 877 -9.98 5.35 32.63
CA PHE A 877 -11.08 5.45 31.67
C PHE A 877 -12.40 5.90 32.32
N ASN A 878 -12.64 5.50 33.58
CA ASN A 878 -13.85 5.82 34.33
C ASN A 878 -13.71 7.06 35.25
N THR A 879 -12.67 7.89 35.08
CA THR A 879 -12.47 9.10 35.89
C THR A 879 -13.65 10.06 35.83
N ASN A 880 -14.32 10.17 34.68
CA ASN A 880 -15.51 11.00 34.53
C ASN A 880 -16.68 10.53 35.41
N LEU A 881 -16.89 9.21 35.51
CA LEU A 881 -17.89 8.61 36.39
C LEU A 881 -17.53 8.87 37.86
N LEU A 882 -16.27 8.64 38.24
CA LEU A 882 -15.77 8.91 39.60
C LEU A 882 -15.97 10.36 40.02
N TYR A 883 -15.78 11.32 39.10
CA TYR A 883 -16.03 12.73 39.38
C TYR A 883 -17.49 13.00 39.77
N TRP A 884 -18.45 12.34 39.11
CA TRP A 884 -19.88 12.51 39.36
C TRP A 884 -20.35 11.83 40.64
N ILE A 885 -19.88 10.61 40.92
CA ILE A 885 -20.37 9.82 42.06
C ILE A 885 -19.55 10.04 43.34
N ALA A 886 -18.31 10.55 43.22
CA ALA A 886 -17.36 10.63 44.31
C ALA A 886 -16.29 11.72 44.16
N ASN A 887 -16.74 12.97 44.03
CA ASN A 887 -15.90 14.12 43.74
C ASN A 887 -14.80 14.38 44.80
N SER A 888 -15.13 14.39 46.10
CA SER A 888 -14.14 14.69 47.14
C SER A 888 -13.22 13.50 47.37
N TRP A 889 -13.72 12.27 47.24
CA TRP A 889 -12.86 11.08 47.28
C TRP A 889 -11.84 11.10 46.14
N LEU A 890 -12.27 11.44 44.90
CA LEU A 890 -11.38 11.55 43.75
C LEU A 890 -10.28 12.59 44.01
N LYS A 891 -10.65 13.79 44.50
CA LYS A 891 -9.70 14.84 44.91
C LYS A 891 -8.69 14.38 45.95
N GLN A 892 -9.13 13.66 46.98
CA GLN A 892 -8.27 13.18 48.06
C GLN A 892 -7.33 12.05 47.62
N ASN A 893 -7.76 11.23 46.64
CA ASN A 893 -7.03 10.05 46.19
C ASN A 893 -6.22 10.27 44.89
N THR A 894 -6.22 11.47 44.33
CA THR A 894 -5.41 11.82 43.16
C THR A 894 -3.96 11.34 43.26
N PRO A 895 -3.21 11.54 44.37
CA PRO A 895 -1.81 11.10 44.45
C PRO A 895 -1.62 9.58 44.42
N ASN A 896 -2.67 8.81 44.72
CA ASN A 896 -2.66 7.34 44.67
C ASN A 896 -3.10 6.82 43.29
N LEU A 897 -4.05 7.49 42.65
CA LEU A 897 -4.52 7.16 41.29
C LEU A 897 -3.48 7.56 40.22
N PHE A 898 -2.84 8.71 40.42
CA PHE A 898 -1.85 9.30 39.52
C PHE A 898 -0.53 9.54 40.29
N PRO A 899 0.25 8.49 40.59
CA PRO A 899 1.45 8.58 41.43
C PRO A 899 2.66 9.22 40.71
N LEU A 900 2.44 10.27 39.91
CA LEU A 900 3.43 10.93 39.05
C LEU A 900 4.52 11.68 39.84
N SER A 901 4.28 11.99 41.12
CA SER A 901 5.24 12.67 42.00
C SER A 901 6.25 11.73 42.67
N ARG A 902 6.03 10.40 42.61
CA ARG A 902 6.92 9.42 43.26
C ARG A 902 8.28 9.38 42.56
N ASN A 903 9.26 10.05 43.16
CA ASN A 903 10.67 10.04 42.73
C ASN A 903 11.24 8.62 42.82
N CYS A 904 11.23 7.88 41.72
CA CYS A 904 11.93 6.61 41.63
C CYS A 904 12.88 6.66 40.43
N LYS A 905 14.13 6.23 40.64
CA LYS A 905 15.14 5.95 39.59
C LYS A 905 14.68 4.88 38.56
N LYS A 906 13.42 4.45 38.61
CA LYS A 906 12.65 3.64 37.64
C LYS A 906 11.43 4.45 37.17
N SER A 907 11.63 5.54 36.43
CA SER A 907 10.52 6.36 35.92
C SER A 907 9.68 5.66 34.81
N ASN A 908 10.08 4.44 34.41
CA ASN A 908 9.50 3.64 33.34
C ASN A 908 8.54 2.53 33.84
N ASP A 909 7.99 2.64 35.05
CA ASP A 909 6.98 1.68 35.50
C ASP A 909 5.61 1.98 34.84
N PRO A 910 5.06 1.06 34.02
CA PRO A 910 3.73 1.18 33.42
C PRO A 910 2.61 1.53 34.40
N SER A 911 2.67 0.99 35.63
CA SER A 911 1.61 1.18 36.64
C SER A 911 1.51 2.63 37.12
N HIS A 912 2.56 3.44 36.98
CA HIS A 912 2.49 4.87 37.33
C HIS A 912 1.74 5.72 36.30
N TRP A 913 1.68 5.24 35.05
CA TRP A 913 1.16 6.01 33.92
C TRP A 913 -0.20 5.53 33.45
N ALA A 914 -0.54 4.26 33.65
CA ALA A 914 -1.71 3.66 33.03
C ALA A 914 -3.04 4.36 33.33
N CYS A 915 -3.31 4.69 34.60
CA CYS A 915 -4.53 5.41 35.00
C CYS A 915 -4.56 6.82 34.39
N TRP A 916 -3.44 7.55 34.45
CA TRP A 916 -3.32 8.91 33.90
C TRP A 916 -3.49 8.94 32.38
N ASN A 917 -2.86 8.00 31.68
CA ASN A 917 -2.90 7.90 30.23
C ASN A 917 -4.30 7.59 29.73
N ALA A 918 -4.98 6.61 30.34
CA ALA A 918 -6.36 6.28 29.99
C ALA A 918 -7.33 7.45 30.26
N PHE A 919 -7.12 8.21 31.35
CA PHE A 919 -7.86 9.45 31.60
C PHE A 919 -7.69 10.45 30.46
N LEU A 920 -6.45 10.76 30.07
CA LEU A 920 -6.16 11.72 29.00
C LEU A 920 -6.71 11.27 27.63
N VAL A 921 -6.64 9.98 27.32
CA VAL A 921 -7.09 9.48 26.01
C VAL A 921 -8.61 9.48 25.91
N TRP A 922 -9.30 8.96 26.93
CA TRP A 922 -10.72 8.60 26.84
C TRP A 922 -11.67 9.57 27.53
N THR A 923 -11.17 10.55 28.28
CA THR A 923 -12.01 11.57 28.92
C THR A 923 -12.07 12.85 28.09
N THR A 924 -13.25 13.45 27.95
CA THR A 924 -13.39 14.74 27.25
C THR A 924 -12.81 15.89 28.10
N PRO A 925 -12.11 16.88 27.51
CA PRO A 925 -11.57 18.02 28.26
C PRO A 925 -12.66 18.84 28.95
N HIS A 926 -12.50 19.04 30.26
CA HIS A 926 -13.39 19.86 31.08
C HIS A 926 -12.60 20.58 32.18
N ILE A 927 -12.95 21.84 32.47
CA ILE A 927 -12.24 22.68 33.45
C ILE A 927 -12.23 22.08 34.85
N GLU A 928 -13.31 21.41 35.24
CA GLU A 928 -13.37 20.80 36.58
C GLU A 928 -12.34 19.69 36.77
N TYR A 929 -12.05 18.89 35.73
CA TYR A 929 -10.97 17.90 35.79
C TYR A 929 -9.60 18.58 35.87
N PHE A 930 -9.41 19.65 35.10
CA PHE A 930 -8.17 20.43 35.14
C PHE A 930 -7.93 21.06 36.52
N LYS A 931 -8.97 21.61 37.17
CA LYS A 931 -8.87 22.17 38.52
C LYS A 931 -8.45 21.11 39.54
N ILE A 932 -8.99 19.89 39.44
CA ILE A 932 -8.66 18.79 40.35
C ILE A 932 -7.23 18.28 40.10
N PHE A 933 -6.86 18.09 38.83
CA PHE A 933 -5.63 17.40 38.42
C PHE A 933 -4.51 18.34 37.96
N LYS A 934 -4.58 19.64 38.33
CA LYS A 934 -3.65 20.66 37.84
C LYS A 934 -2.20 20.27 38.10
N GLN A 935 -1.91 19.75 39.30
CA GLN A 935 -0.57 19.35 39.69
C GLN A 935 -0.07 18.16 38.86
N GLU A 936 -0.94 17.22 38.52
CA GLU A 936 -0.64 16.03 37.74
C GLU A 936 -0.36 16.37 36.28
N PHE A 937 -1.09 17.34 35.69
CA PHE A 937 -0.71 17.91 34.39
C PHE A 937 0.70 18.50 34.44
N GLU A 938 1.05 19.27 35.48
CA GLU A 938 2.40 19.86 35.61
C GLU A 938 3.50 18.81 35.79
N LEU A 939 3.24 17.77 36.59
CA LEU A 939 4.15 16.65 36.80
C LEU A 939 4.33 15.83 35.51
N ALA A 940 3.24 15.52 34.81
CA ALA A 940 3.28 14.79 33.55
C ALA A 940 4.13 15.54 32.50
N ILE A 941 3.87 16.84 32.32
CA ILE A 941 4.66 17.72 31.45
C ILE A 941 6.16 17.67 31.81
N SER A 942 6.49 17.73 33.10
CA SER A 942 7.88 17.70 33.57
C SER A 942 8.57 16.37 33.24
N HIS A 943 7.84 15.25 33.31
CA HIS A 943 8.37 13.93 32.94
C HIS A 943 8.52 13.76 31.42
N TYR A 944 7.65 14.38 30.62
CA TYR A 944 7.74 14.29 29.15
C TYR A 944 8.84 15.18 28.56
N ALA A 945 9.29 16.19 29.29
CA ALA A 945 10.30 17.14 28.85
C ALA A 945 11.54 16.43 28.27
N GLY A 946 11.85 16.73 27.01
CA GLY A 946 13.04 16.21 26.32
C GLY A 946 12.94 14.77 25.79
N LYS A 947 11.78 14.11 25.88
CA LYS A 947 11.54 12.78 25.31
C LYS A 947 10.98 12.89 23.89
N GLN A 948 11.43 12.03 22.98
CA GLN A 948 10.95 11.98 21.60
C GLN A 948 9.85 10.93 21.41
N LEU A 949 8.84 11.26 20.61
CA LEU A 949 7.84 10.31 20.14
C LEU A 949 8.44 9.37 19.08
N ASN A 950 8.48 8.07 19.37
CA ASN A 950 9.00 7.07 18.43
C ASN A 950 7.93 6.44 17.52
N ASN A 951 6.63 6.62 17.78
CA ASN A 951 5.56 5.91 17.04
C ASN A 951 4.33 6.78 16.71
N GLU A 952 3.76 6.56 15.53
CA GLU A 952 2.46 7.08 15.08
C GLU A 952 1.29 6.19 15.55
N GLN A 953 1.15 5.97 16.87
CA GLN A 953 -0.08 5.35 17.38
C GLN A 953 -1.21 6.38 17.48
N GLY A 954 -2.45 5.96 17.17
CA GLY A 954 -3.64 6.83 17.16
C GLY A 954 -4.08 7.36 18.53
N TYR A 955 -3.66 6.72 19.63
CA TYR A 955 -4.10 7.01 21.01
C TYR A 955 -2.98 7.49 21.93
N ASN A 956 -2.14 8.43 21.46
CA ASN A 956 -1.00 8.90 22.25
C ASN A 956 -1.40 9.88 23.39
N PRO A 957 -1.11 9.59 24.67
CA PRO A 957 -1.52 10.42 25.79
C PRO A 957 -0.95 11.85 25.78
N VAL A 958 0.26 12.07 25.27
CA VAL A 958 0.90 13.40 25.25
C VAL A 958 0.23 14.30 24.22
N ILE A 959 -0.11 13.75 23.05
CA ILE A 959 -0.88 14.48 22.04
C ILE A 959 -2.26 14.84 22.61
N ARG A 960 -2.95 13.89 23.26
CA ARG A 960 -4.24 14.12 23.92
C ARG A 960 -4.15 15.18 25.02
N MET A 961 -3.08 15.20 25.80
CA MET A 961 -2.83 16.26 26.78
C MET A 961 -2.76 17.65 26.13
N GLY A 962 -2.08 17.76 24.99
CA GLY A 962 -2.06 19.00 24.20
C GLY A 962 -3.44 19.41 23.72
N GLU A 963 -4.24 18.45 23.23
CA GLU A 963 -5.63 18.68 22.81
C GLU A 963 -6.51 19.19 23.97
N HIS A 964 -6.38 18.61 25.17
CA HIS A 964 -7.08 19.07 26.37
C HIS A 964 -6.73 20.52 26.69
N LEU A 965 -5.44 20.81 26.79
CA LEU A 965 -4.95 22.14 27.18
C LEU A 965 -5.35 23.21 26.18
N VAL A 966 -5.27 22.93 24.88
CA VAL A 966 -5.67 23.90 23.84
C VAL A 966 -7.17 24.15 23.86
N ILE A 967 -8.02 23.14 24.06
CA ILE A 967 -9.47 23.36 24.19
C ILE A 967 -9.80 24.22 25.41
N LEU A 968 -9.21 23.94 26.57
CA LEU A 968 -9.45 24.74 27.79
C LEU A 968 -9.01 26.19 27.57
N TYR A 969 -7.87 26.39 26.88
CA TYR A 969 -7.40 27.73 26.53
C TYR A 969 -8.35 28.42 25.55
N LEU A 970 -8.85 27.71 24.53
CA LEU A 970 -9.85 28.19 23.57
C LEU A 970 -11.25 28.39 24.18
N ARG A 971 -11.52 27.92 25.39
CA ARG A 971 -12.70 28.31 26.19
C ARG A 971 -12.43 29.47 27.17
N GLY A 972 -11.18 29.85 27.39
CA GLY A 972 -10.78 30.91 28.34
C GLY A 972 -10.71 30.41 29.77
N GLU A 973 -10.60 29.09 29.97
CA GLU A 973 -10.62 28.44 31.26
C GLU A 973 -9.19 28.26 31.83
N VAL A 974 -8.17 28.37 30.98
CA VAL A 974 -6.75 28.43 31.36
C VAL A 974 -6.05 29.57 30.63
N GLU A 975 -5.04 30.15 31.27
CA GLU A 975 -4.24 31.23 30.73
C GLU A 975 -3.08 30.73 29.87
N LEU A 976 -2.63 31.57 28.94
CA LEU A 976 -1.48 31.28 28.09
C LEU A 976 -0.20 31.21 28.94
N GLU A 977 0.00 32.21 29.80
CA GLU A 977 1.08 32.25 30.78
C GLU A 977 0.81 31.21 31.87
N GLY A 978 1.57 30.12 31.86
CA GLY A 978 1.40 29.02 32.81
C GLY A 978 1.50 27.66 32.14
N ILE A 979 0.45 26.85 32.26
CA ILE A 979 0.49 25.44 31.86
C ILE A 979 0.64 25.24 30.34
N ILE A 980 0.09 26.16 29.54
CA ILE A 980 0.24 26.13 28.07
C ILE A 980 1.70 26.33 27.69
N THR A 981 2.33 27.40 28.21
CA THR A 981 3.77 27.65 28.01
C THR A 981 4.63 26.48 28.49
N LYS A 982 4.36 25.91 29.68
CA LYS A 982 5.08 24.73 30.18
C LYS A 982 4.96 23.55 29.21
N PHE A 983 3.75 23.26 28.72
CA PHE A 983 3.51 22.15 27.80
C PHE A 983 4.27 22.32 26.49
N PHE A 984 4.11 23.45 25.79
CA PHE A 984 4.77 23.67 24.51
C PHE A 984 6.30 23.68 24.63
N THR A 985 6.83 24.19 25.74
CA THR A 985 8.28 24.19 26.02
C THR A 985 8.84 22.79 26.23
N ALA A 986 8.10 21.91 26.92
CA ALA A 986 8.52 20.54 27.20
C ALA A 986 8.28 19.55 26.04
N SER A 987 7.30 19.85 25.19
CA SER A 987 6.83 18.99 24.11
C SER A 987 7.84 18.86 22.97
N ASP A 988 7.78 17.75 22.23
CA ASP A 988 8.48 17.58 20.97
C ASP A 988 7.74 18.26 19.80
N LEU A 989 8.37 18.27 18.62
CA LEU A 989 7.81 18.85 17.41
C LEU A 989 6.44 18.25 17.07
N ASN A 990 6.31 16.92 17.15
CA ASN A 990 5.10 16.21 16.75
C ASN A 990 3.91 16.59 17.64
N SER A 991 4.12 16.66 18.96
CA SER A 991 3.10 17.05 19.93
C SER A 991 2.65 18.49 19.74
N ARG A 992 3.59 19.43 19.51
CA ARG A 992 3.25 20.84 19.25
C ARG A 992 2.43 21.00 17.97
N VAL A 993 2.90 20.42 16.87
CA VAL A 993 2.24 20.50 15.55
C VAL A 993 0.84 19.89 15.60
N LYS A 994 0.68 18.71 16.21
CA LYS A 994 -0.64 18.06 16.34
C LYS A 994 -1.60 18.85 17.22
N SER A 995 -1.12 19.44 18.32
CA SER A 995 -1.94 20.31 19.18
C SER A 995 -2.46 21.53 18.41
N MET A 996 -1.62 22.17 17.58
CA MET A 996 -2.02 23.32 16.77
C MET A 996 -2.94 22.94 15.60
N LYS A 997 -2.77 21.75 15.01
CA LYS A 997 -3.72 21.22 14.02
C LYS A 997 -5.09 21.00 14.64
N PHE A 998 -5.14 20.37 15.81
CA PHE A 998 -6.37 20.09 16.52
C PHE A 998 -7.12 21.38 16.88
N ALA A 999 -6.40 22.40 17.35
CA ALA A 999 -6.94 23.74 17.58
C ALA A 999 -7.66 24.29 16.34
N GLY A 1000 -7.00 24.25 15.18
CA GLY A 1000 -7.59 24.68 13.91
C GLY A 1000 -8.81 23.85 13.53
N TYR A 1001 -8.75 22.53 13.72
CA TYR A 1001 -9.88 21.62 13.45
C TYR A 1001 -11.10 21.94 14.30
N VAL A 1002 -10.92 22.24 15.59
CA VAL A 1002 -12.01 22.66 16.49
C VAL A 1002 -12.66 23.95 15.96
N LEU A 1003 -11.86 24.93 15.54
CA LEU A 1003 -12.37 26.18 14.98
C LEU A 1003 -13.13 25.96 13.65
N GLU A 1004 -12.62 25.09 12.77
CA GLU A 1004 -13.26 24.73 11.51
C GLU A 1004 -14.65 24.09 11.72
N LYS A 1005 -14.80 23.25 12.75
CA LYS A 1005 -16.04 22.51 13.03
C LYS A 1005 -17.08 23.30 13.82
N GLU A 1006 -16.65 24.24 14.65
CA GLU A 1006 -17.56 25.02 15.49
C GLU A 1006 -18.34 26.04 14.66
N GLN A 1007 -19.67 26.02 14.77
CA GLN A 1007 -20.53 26.93 14.01
C GLN A 1007 -20.58 28.32 14.65
N ASN A 1008 -20.63 28.37 15.98
CA ASN A 1008 -20.88 29.60 16.75
C ASN A 1008 -19.63 30.06 17.50
N LEU A 1009 -18.62 30.57 16.78
CA LEU A 1009 -17.41 31.13 17.38
C LEU A 1009 -17.61 32.59 17.77
N THR A 1010 -17.33 32.93 19.02
CA THR A 1010 -17.35 34.34 19.49
C THR A 1010 -16.06 35.07 19.14
N SER A 1011 -16.09 36.40 19.17
CA SER A 1011 -14.90 37.24 18.96
C SER A 1011 -13.81 36.99 20.00
N GLU A 1012 -14.15 36.63 21.25
CA GLU A 1012 -13.15 36.30 22.25
C GLU A 1012 -12.41 35.00 21.91
N VAL A 1013 -13.12 33.98 21.43
CA VAL A 1013 -12.51 32.70 21.02
C VAL A 1013 -11.56 32.91 19.85
N LEU A 1014 -11.97 33.66 18.82
CA LEU A 1014 -11.12 33.99 17.67
C LEU A 1014 -9.89 34.82 18.08
N THR A 1015 -10.03 35.68 19.08
CA THR A 1015 -8.91 36.48 19.61
C THR A 1015 -7.90 35.60 20.34
N ARG A 1016 -8.37 34.71 21.23
CA ARG A 1016 -7.51 33.74 21.92
C ARG A 1016 -6.85 32.77 20.93
N ALA A 1017 -7.58 32.30 19.92
CA ALA A 1017 -7.03 31.47 18.84
C ALA A 1017 -5.83 32.14 18.13
N ARG A 1018 -5.94 33.43 17.78
CA ARG A 1018 -4.81 34.16 17.19
C ARG A 1018 -3.66 34.33 18.17
N GLN A 1019 -3.93 34.57 19.46
CA GLN A 1019 -2.90 34.72 20.49
C GLN A 1019 -2.07 33.43 20.67
N ILE A 1020 -2.71 32.27 20.82
CA ILE A 1020 -1.96 31.00 20.93
C ILE A 1020 -1.23 30.63 19.64
N TRP A 1021 -1.77 30.99 18.47
CA TRP A 1021 -1.06 30.83 17.20
C TRP A 1021 0.20 31.68 17.16
N SER A 1022 0.11 32.98 17.44
CA SER A 1022 1.28 33.89 17.49
C SER A 1022 2.32 33.40 18.49
N PHE A 1023 1.90 33.01 19.70
CA PHE A 1023 2.78 32.45 20.72
C PHE A 1023 3.51 31.19 20.23
N TYR A 1024 2.79 30.24 19.64
CA TYR A 1024 3.41 29.05 19.06
C TYR A 1024 4.39 29.40 17.93
N TRP A 1025 3.98 30.28 17.02
CA TRP A 1025 4.74 30.61 15.82
C TRP A 1025 6.06 31.32 16.13
N GLU A 1026 6.03 32.30 17.03
CA GLU A 1026 7.20 33.09 17.44
C GLU A 1026 8.26 32.26 18.18
N ASN A 1027 7.83 31.24 18.92
CA ASN A 1027 8.75 30.43 19.75
C ASN A 1027 9.22 29.14 19.05
N TRP A 1028 8.34 28.44 18.33
CA TRP A 1028 8.66 27.13 17.75
C TRP A 1028 8.22 26.97 16.28
N GLY A 1029 7.16 27.64 15.85
CA GLY A 1029 6.49 27.36 14.57
C GLY A 1029 7.39 27.49 13.35
N VAL A 1030 8.33 28.45 13.33
CA VAL A 1030 9.33 28.56 12.26
C VAL A 1030 10.19 27.30 12.16
N SER A 1031 10.74 26.83 13.28
CA SER A 1031 11.58 25.64 13.32
C SER A 1031 10.79 24.35 13.05
N ASP A 1032 9.56 24.27 13.54
CA ASP A 1032 8.69 23.10 13.34
C ASP A 1032 8.22 22.98 11.89
N ALA A 1033 7.89 24.12 11.26
CA ALA A 1033 7.54 24.18 9.85
C ALA A 1033 8.73 23.80 8.97
N ASN A 1034 9.93 24.27 9.30
CA ASN A 1034 11.15 23.93 8.57
C ASN A 1034 11.43 22.42 8.60
N ASN A 1035 11.31 21.80 9.78
CA ASN A 1035 11.52 20.36 9.95
C ASN A 1035 10.36 19.49 9.43
N THR A 1036 9.13 20.02 9.36
CA THR A 1036 7.95 19.29 8.85
C THR A 1036 7.13 20.10 7.82
N PRO A 1037 7.69 20.41 6.64
CA PRO A 1037 7.07 21.32 5.68
C PRO A 1037 5.75 20.80 5.08
N HIS A 1038 5.45 19.50 5.24
CA HIS A 1038 4.21 18.87 4.78
C HIS A 1038 3.18 18.65 5.89
N SER A 1039 3.45 19.12 7.11
CA SER A 1039 2.49 18.99 8.20
C SER A 1039 1.36 20.02 8.09
N TRP A 1040 1.60 21.21 7.53
CA TRP A 1040 0.60 22.30 7.37
C TRP A 1040 -0.26 22.54 8.62
N PRO A 1041 0.33 22.91 9.78
CA PRO A 1041 -0.40 23.11 11.03
C PRO A 1041 -1.51 24.17 10.93
N PHE A 1042 -1.41 25.09 9.97
CA PHE A 1042 -2.36 26.16 9.72
C PHE A 1042 -3.53 25.77 8.79
N LEU A 1043 -3.56 24.55 8.22
CA LEU A 1043 -4.56 24.17 7.20
C LEU A 1043 -6.01 24.40 7.65
N SER A 1044 -6.43 23.81 8.77
CA SER A 1044 -7.80 24.00 9.29
C SER A 1044 -8.08 25.42 9.77
N TRP A 1045 -7.04 26.19 10.10
CA TRP A 1045 -7.18 27.61 10.45
C TRP A 1045 -7.60 28.43 9.23
N VAL A 1046 -7.01 28.16 8.06
CA VAL A 1046 -7.42 28.79 6.78
C VAL A 1046 -8.85 28.39 6.43
N LEU A 1047 -9.17 27.12 6.58
CA LEU A 1047 -10.47 26.57 6.20
C LEU A 1047 -11.62 26.99 7.11
N CYS A 1048 -11.31 27.47 8.32
CA CYS A 1048 -12.30 28.04 9.24
C CYS A 1048 -13.06 29.22 8.61
N GLN A 1049 -12.44 30.01 7.71
CA GLN A 1049 -13.03 31.18 7.02
C GLN A 1049 -13.64 32.28 7.93
N LYS A 1050 -13.52 32.15 9.26
CA LYS A 1050 -14.00 33.12 10.26
C LYS A 1050 -12.89 34.02 10.80
N LEU A 1051 -11.64 33.75 10.43
CA LEU A 1051 -10.48 34.58 10.80
C LEU A 1051 -10.28 35.72 9.78
N PRO A 1052 -9.74 36.88 10.19
CA PRO A 1052 -9.50 37.99 9.27
C PRO A 1052 -8.60 37.57 8.10
N PHE A 1053 -9.04 37.82 6.86
CA PHE A 1053 -8.34 37.34 5.67
C PHE A 1053 -6.89 37.89 5.55
N GLY A 1054 -6.68 39.16 5.88
CA GLY A 1054 -5.33 39.74 5.91
C GLY A 1054 -4.38 38.98 6.83
N TRP A 1055 -4.85 38.60 8.02
CA TRP A 1055 -4.08 37.78 8.96
C TRP A 1055 -3.79 36.38 8.41
N ILE A 1056 -4.74 35.77 7.71
CA ILE A 1056 -4.56 34.47 7.05
C ILE A 1056 -3.45 34.53 5.97
N LEU A 1057 -3.45 35.59 5.15
CA LEU A 1057 -2.40 35.80 4.16
C LEU A 1057 -1.02 35.96 4.81
N ASP A 1058 -0.92 36.74 5.90
CA ASP A 1058 0.32 36.89 6.64
C ASP A 1058 0.86 35.52 7.12
N GLN A 1059 -0.02 34.65 7.65
CA GLN A 1059 0.40 33.32 8.12
C GLN A 1059 0.86 32.40 6.97
N ILE A 1060 0.22 32.50 5.80
CA ILE A 1060 0.64 31.75 4.60
C ILE A 1060 2.02 32.22 4.14
N GLU A 1061 2.25 33.53 4.09
CA GLU A 1061 3.53 34.12 3.72
C GLU A 1061 4.64 33.69 4.69
N PHE A 1062 4.41 33.83 6.01
CA PHE A 1062 5.37 33.39 7.04
C PHE A 1062 5.71 31.90 6.93
N PHE A 1063 4.72 31.05 6.66
CA PHE A 1063 4.95 29.62 6.47
C PHE A 1063 5.80 29.34 5.23
N LEU A 1064 5.52 30.01 4.10
CA LEU A 1064 6.29 29.84 2.88
C LEU A 1064 7.71 30.38 2.99
N GLU A 1065 7.94 31.44 3.76
CA GLU A 1065 9.27 31.96 4.07
C GLU A 1065 10.09 31.02 4.94
N SER A 1066 9.43 30.31 5.87
CA SER A 1066 10.08 29.44 6.87
C SER A 1066 10.35 28.01 6.39
N THR A 1067 9.75 27.59 5.26
CA THR A 1067 9.82 26.19 4.79
C THR A 1067 10.76 26.00 3.61
N PRO A 1068 11.68 25.00 3.65
CA PRO A 1068 12.56 24.68 2.52
C PRO A 1068 11.78 24.26 1.27
N ALA A 1069 10.66 23.56 1.47
CA ALA A 1069 9.83 23.07 0.39
C ALA A 1069 8.89 24.16 -0.18
N GLY A 1070 8.52 25.20 0.56
CA GLY A 1070 7.70 26.31 0.04
C GLY A 1070 6.43 25.93 -0.74
N THR A 1071 5.76 24.81 -0.39
CA THR A 1071 4.51 24.34 -1.03
C THR A 1071 3.32 24.40 -0.08
N LEU A 1072 2.17 24.85 -0.58
CA LEU A 1072 0.90 24.83 0.15
C LEU A 1072 0.10 23.56 -0.12
N ASN A 1073 -0.83 23.21 0.76
CA ASN A 1073 -1.87 22.23 0.47
C ASN A 1073 -2.90 22.83 -0.51
N GLN A 1074 -3.42 22.04 -1.46
CA GLN A 1074 -4.42 22.49 -2.44
C GLN A 1074 -5.65 23.15 -1.79
N ARG A 1075 -6.09 22.63 -0.65
CA ARG A 1075 -7.23 23.20 0.08
C ARG A 1075 -6.97 24.63 0.56
N ILE A 1076 -5.73 24.99 0.87
CA ILE A 1076 -5.34 26.37 1.22
C ILE A 1076 -5.45 27.26 -0.01
N LEU A 1077 -4.90 26.83 -1.14
CA LEU A 1077 -4.96 27.61 -2.38
C LEU A 1077 -6.41 27.86 -2.80
N LYS A 1078 -7.24 26.82 -2.77
CA LYS A 1078 -8.68 26.92 -3.05
C LYS A 1078 -9.41 27.87 -2.10
N ALA A 1079 -9.03 27.89 -0.81
CA ALA A 1079 -9.66 28.76 0.18
C ALA A 1079 -9.35 30.25 -0.02
N ILE A 1080 -8.23 30.60 -0.67
CA ILE A 1080 -7.87 32.00 -0.94
C ILE A 1080 -8.37 32.53 -2.29
N VAL A 1081 -8.81 31.66 -3.21
CA VAL A 1081 -9.34 32.05 -4.53
C VAL A 1081 -10.47 33.08 -4.45
N PRO A 1082 -11.48 32.97 -3.56
CA PRO A 1082 -12.58 33.94 -3.50
C PRO A 1082 -12.17 35.40 -3.23
N TYR A 1083 -10.95 35.63 -2.73
CA TYR A 1083 -10.44 36.95 -2.35
C TYR A 1083 -9.48 37.54 -3.39
N SER A 1084 -9.34 36.91 -4.55
CA SER A 1084 -8.35 37.30 -5.54
C SER A 1084 -8.59 38.69 -6.14
N GLU A 1085 -9.83 39.17 -6.24
CA GLU A 1085 -10.10 40.50 -6.82
C GLU A 1085 -9.47 41.63 -5.98
N GLU A 1086 -9.50 41.51 -4.65
CA GLU A 1086 -9.01 42.54 -3.73
C GLU A 1086 -7.53 42.37 -3.36
N SER A 1087 -6.96 41.17 -3.53
CA SER A 1087 -5.63 40.80 -3.01
C SER A 1087 -4.70 40.10 -4.01
N ILE A 1088 -4.96 40.21 -5.33
CA ILE A 1088 -4.15 39.50 -6.35
C ILE A 1088 -2.66 39.82 -6.27
N GLU A 1089 -2.30 41.05 -5.90
CA GLU A 1089 -0.89 41.49 -5.78
C GLU A 1089 -0.11 40.66 -4.74
N ARG A 1090 -0.77 40.25 -3.65
CA ARG A 1090 -0.18 39.37 -2.62
C ARG A 1090 -0.32 37.88 -2.96
N ILE A 1091 -1.43 37.48 -3.58
CA ILE A 1091 -1.71 36.07 -3.90
C ILE A 1091 -0.83 35.57 -5.06
N LEU A 1092 -0.50 36.42 -6.04
CA LEU A 1092 0.25 36.00 -7.22
C LEU A 1092 1.69 35.54 -6.89
N PRO A 1093 2.48 36.21 -6.03
CA PRO A 1093 3.75 35.70 -5.53
C PRO A 1093 3.62 34.38 -4.76
N ILE A 1094 2.58 34.23 -3.92
CA ILE A 1094 2.30 32.99 -3.18
C ILE A 1094 2.07 31.83 -4.16
N LEU A 1095 1.27 32.08 -5.20
CA LEU A 1095 1.01 31.12 -6.26
C LEU A 1095 2.30 30.75 -7.00
N ASP A 1096 3.10 31.71 -7.46
CA ASP A 1096 4.34 31.46 -8.19
C ASP A 1096 5.32 30.61 -7.35
N LYS A 1097 5.53 30.97 -6.08
CA LYS A 1097 6.40 30.21 -5.17
C LYS A 1097 5.87 28.79 -4.95
N THR A 1098 4.57 28.64 -4.72
CA THR A 1098 3.93 27.33 -4.54
C THR A 1098 4.11 26.46 -5.78
N LEU A 1099 3.78 26.97 -6.98
CA LEU A 1099 3.88 26.23 -8.24
C LEU A 1099 5.33 25.87 -8.57
N ARG A 1100 6.29 26.77 -8.32
CA ARG A 1100 7.70 26.50 -8.58
C ARG A 1100 8.24 25.40 -7.68
N ASN A 1101 7.81 25.31 -6.43
CA ASN A 1101 8.32 24.28 -5.53
C ASN A 1101 7.50 22.98 -5.56
N SER A 1102 6.42 22.94 -6.31
CA SER A 1102 5.56 21.77 -6.44
C SER A 1102 6.12 20.76 -7.42
N ASN A 1103 5.97 19.48 -7.10
CA ASN A 1103 6.17 18.41 -8.08
C ASN A 1103 4.98 18.33 -9.06
N LYS A 1104 5.13 17.54 -10.13
CA LYS A 1104 4.11 17.43 -11.19
C LYS A 1104 2.74 16.96 -10.69
N TRP A 1105 2.70 16.01 -9.76
CA TRP A 1105 1.44 15.53 -9.18
C TRP A 1105 0.73 16.62 -8.38
N GLN A 1106 1.46 17.36 -7.55
CA GLN A 1106 0.93 18.52 -6.83
C GLN A 1106 0.44 19.60 -7.79
N LEU A 1107 1.18 19.88 -8.87
CA LEU A 1107 0.75 20.84 -9.90
C LEU A 1107 -0.59 20.46 -10.53
N HIS A 1108 -0.83 19.17 -10.79
CA HIS A 1108 -2.14 18.68 -11.27
C HIS A 1108 -3.29 19.03 -10.31
N SER A 1109 -3.05 19.10 -9.01
CA SER A 1109 -4.06 19.51 -8.04
C SER A 1109 -4.33 21.03 -8.08
N TYR A 1110 -3.34 21.86 -8.43
CA TYR A 1110 -3.52 23.33 -8.44
C TYR A 1110 -4.04 23.90 -9.75
N VAL A 1111 -4.12 23.11 -10.83
CA VAL A 1111 -4.30 23.64 -12.20
C VAL A 1111 -5.56 24.49 -12.35
N ASP A 1112 -6.66 24.11 -11.70
CA ASP A 1112 -7.92 24.86 -11.81
C ASP A 1112 -7.90 26.14 -10.98
N ASP A 1113 -7.44 26.06 -9.73
CA ASP A 1113 -7.29 27.23 -8.85
C ASP A 1113 -6.29 28.25 -9.44
N ALA A 1114 -5.15 27.77 -9.95
CA ALA A 1114 -4.16 28.58 -10.62
C ALA A 1114 -4.71 29.24 -11.90
N PHE A 1115 -5.59 28.55 -12.66
CA PHE A 1115 -6.21 29.13 -13.85
C PHE A 1115 -7.12 30.30 -13.49
N SER A 1116 -7.97 30.15 -12.47
CA SER A 1116 -8.84 31.22 -11.97
C SER A 1116 -8.04 32.42 -11.49
N LEU A 1117 -6.99 32.21 -10.69
CA LEU A 1117 -6.12 33.27 -10.19
C LEU A 1117 -5.39 34.01 -11.33
N LEU A 1118 -4.83 33.28 -12.29
CA LEU A 1118 -4.12 33.87 -13.43
C LEU A 1118 -5.09 34.59 -14.38
N GLN A 1119 -6.32 34.12 -14.53
CA GLN A 1119 -7.34 34.82 -15.32
C GLN A 1119 -7.64 36.22 -14.75
N ILE A 1120 -7.75 36.34 -13.43
CA ILE A 1120 -7.97 37.61 -12.74
C ILE A 1120 -6.72 38.49 -12.80
N ALA A 1121 -5.53 37.92 -12.62
CA ALA A 1121 -4.27 38.64 -12.78
C ALA A 1121 -4.12 39.23 -14.20
N MET A 1122 -4.61 38.53 -15.23
CA MET A 1122 -4.55 39.00 -16.62
C MET A 1122 -5.47 40.19 -16.93
N THR A 1123 -6.46 40.50 -16.08
CA THR A 1123 -7.28 41.73 -16.20
C THR A 1123 -6.69 42.91 -15.44
N GLY A 1124 -5.61 42.71 -14.68
CA GLY A 1124 -4.98 43.71 -13.84
C GLY A 1124 -4.02 44.69 -14.55
N PRO A 1125 -3.32 45.53 -13.76
CA PRO A 1125 -2.28 46.45 -14.23
C PRO A 1125 -1.17 45.73 -15.01
N GLU A 1126 -0.41 46.48 -15.82
CA GLU A 1126 0.64 45.91 -16.68
C GLU A 1126 1.67 45.06 -15.92
N SER A 1127 2.10 45.51 -14.73
CA SER A 1127 3.04 44.78 -13.86
C SER A 1127 2.53 43.38 -13.47
N ILE A 1128 1.29 43.29 -12.99
CA ILE A 1128 0.63 42.04 -12.60
C ILE A 1128 0.43 41.13 -13.81
N ARG A 1129 0.04 41.71 -14.96
CA ARG A 1129 -0.12 40.97 -16.22
C ARG A 1129 1.19 40.34 -16.70
N GLU A 1130 2.30 41.07 -16.64
CA GLU A 1130 3.60 40.53 -17.04
C GLU A 1130 4.06 39.42 -16.10
N GLN A 1131 3.83 39.55 -14.79
CA GLN A 1131 4.12 38.47 -13.84
C GLN A 1131 3.25 37.23 -14.10
N ALA A 1132 1.95 37.42 -14.36
CA ALA A 1132 1.04 36.32 -14.71
C ALA A 1132 1.48 35.61 -16.00
N LYS A 1133 1.92 36.34 -17.03
CA LYS A 1133 2.48 35.76 -18.27
C LYS A 1133 3.70 34.88 -18.00
N VAL A 1134 4.57 35.25 -17.07
CA VAL A 1134 5.73 34.43 -16.68
C VAL A 1134 5.26 33.09 -16.08
N ILE A 1135 4.28 33.12 -15.17
CA ILE A 1135 3.71 31.90 -14.54
C ILE A 1135 3.00 31.04 -15.59
N ILE A 1136 2.20 31.66 -16.47
CA ILE A 1136 1.52 30.97 -17.58
C ILE A 1136 2.53 30.25 -18.47
N ASN A 1137 3.61 30.91 -18.89
CA ASN A 1137 4.64 30.29 -19.72
C ASN A 1137 5.37 29.15 -18.99
N TYR A 1138 5.64 29.29 -17.69
CA TYR A 1138 6.21 28.22 -16.88
C TYR A 1138 5.30 26.98 -16.85
N LEU A 1139 4.00 27.15 -16.56
CA LEU A 1139 3.02 26.07 -16.58
C LEU A 1139 2.87 25.44 -17.98
N GLY A 1140 2.94 26.25 -19.03
CA GLY A 1140 2.94 25.78 -20.41
C GLY A 1140 4.11 24.82 -20.71
N ARG A 1141 5.33 25.15 -20.27
CA ARG A 1141 6.52 24.29 -20.42
C ARG A 1141 6.39 22.96 -19.69
N LEU A 1142 5.63 22.92 -18.61
CA LEU A 1142 5.36 21.71 -17.84
C LEU A 1142 4.21 20.87 -18.40
N GLY A 1143 3.67 21.24 -19.57
CA GLY A 1143 2.62 20.50 -20.26
C GLY A 1143 1.20 20.99 -20.01
N PHE A 1144 1.01 22.03 -19.18
CA PHE A 1144 -0.32 22.59 -18.89
C PHE A 1144 -0.76 23.57 -19.99
N HIS A 1145 -1.04 23.05 -21.17
CA HIS A 1145 -1.34 23.87 -22.35
C HIS A 1145 -2.67 24.64 -22.29
N LYS A 1146 -3.55 24.35 -21.31
CA LYS A 1146 -4.85 25.03 -21.15
C LYS A 1146 -4.69 26.53 -20.88
N PHE A 1147 -3.58 26.94 -20.26
CA PHE A 1147 -3.30 28.34 -19.93
C PHE A 1147 -3.01 29.22 -21.15
N LEU A 1148 -2.82 28.62 -22.35
CA LEU A 1148 -2.76 29.37 -23.61
C LEU A 1148 -4.01 30.23 -23.83
N LYS A 1149 -5.17 29.82 -23.31
CA LYS A 1149 -6.44 30.58 -23.44
C LYS A 1149 -6.41 31.95 -22.74
N LEU A 1150 -5.44 32.19 -21.85
CA LEU A 1150 -5.30 33.44 -21.10
C LEU A 1150 -4.37 34.44 -21.81
N LEU A 1151 -3.66 34.03 -22.87
CA LEU A 1151 -2.75 34.86 -23.68
C LEU A 1151 -3.40 35.22 -25.01
#